data_AF-A0A7R9CFN1-F1
#
_entry.id   AF-A0A7R9CFN1-F1
#
_cell.length_a   1.000
_cell.length_b   1.000
_cell.length_c   1.000
_cell.angle_alpha   90.00
_cell.angle_beta   90.00
_cell.angle_gamma   90.00
#
_symmetry.space_group_name_H-M   'P 1'
#
loop_
_entity.id
_entity.type
_entity.pdbx_description
1 polymer ?
#
loop_
_entity_poly.entity_id
_entity_poly.type
_entity_poly.pdbx_seq_one_letter_code
_entity_poly.pdbx_strand_id
1 'polypeptide(L)'
;MDWNMKVAPNWFNNMVDSPIIVNARADDFYKQPMLYALTHVPKFVPPGSVRVDLDSDDDYRIEHVAFLTPDVSVVVILNSISAQDCVPRDYGKGSIVCVCNATYCDYVEPTTTEQLTGNVVRHYVSAKDGRRLEPMTMEFENVVEQEDIATFHVSRDVTYQEIIGFGGADTDATGINLLALSEDSQDNLLSAYFSDKGIRYTTIRVPVGGSDFSDHYYAYDDDHPNDVNLEYFNLTKEDYVYKIPLIKRAQELSPVPVKLFSSPWSAPDWMKTIDTTTKASSLKKEYYGVYANYYVRFLDEYAAENLEFWGLTTQNEPGHGLTYGSWNSMGWYPEQLLDWVVGYLGPALEEGGYSHLKLMINDDQRINVPDFVKIYENTSLNHYASGMAVHWYFDSASADILTQAHDDYPDKFILYTEACITRGSTEPAVTLGSWENGEKYLSDVIEVTNHWVTGWTDWNMALDLEGGPNWANNTVDAPIIVNATADEFYKQPMFYALAHVTKFVPPGSVRIGLETDNDNGIENVAFVTPDNVTVIILLNREDTVLQAVISDPVKVEEDTITFSVNRDITYQDVYGFGGADTDATGVNKRSLSEDAGDKLIRAYFSPEGIGYTIIRVPVGGSDFSTHFYTYDDDHKDDMDLKFFNLTEEDYTLKIPLIKRAQELSPIPIRLFSSPWSAPDWMKDINDTTKASRLDEQYYEVYANYYVSFLDAYAEQNVEFWGLTPQNEPDHGLEYGFFNSMGWYPSEMLEWIVGYLGPALDAAGYGDLKMMINDHQRTMIAKWAELYKNESLSKFVSGMAVHWYTDQDSDPKILTQFHDEYPEKFLLYTEACDMNNWVTGWTDWNMALDLEGGPNWVSNYVDAPIIVNATADEFYKQPMFYALAHFSKFVPPGSVHIGLDTDDDTGIENIAFLTPDNVTVVILQNRESHDACIQKLIVVACNGATV
;
A
#
# COMPACT_ATOMS: atom_id res chain seq x y z
N MET A 1 -32.25 47.69 -20.32
CA MET A 1 -32.33 47.85 -21.78
C MET A 1 -31.25 46.98 -22.38
N ASP A 2 -31.49 45.95 -23.16
CA ASP A 2 -32.51 44.91 -23.20
C ASP A 2 -31.87 43.86 -24.14
N TRP A 3 -31.60 42.65 -23.63
CA TRP A 3 -32.17 41.38 -24.10
C TRP A 3 -31.32 40.54 -25.09
N ASN A 4 -31.03 39.31 -24.63
CA ASN A 4 -31.05 38.01 -25.33
C ASN A 4 -29.97 37.70 -26.38
N MET A 5 -29.46 36.46 -26.54
CA MET A 5 -30.15 35.17 -26.47
C MET A 5 -29.18 33.95 -26.41
N LYS A 6 -29.52 32.96 -25.57
CA LYS A 6 -29.40 31.47 -25.68
C LYS A 6 -28.15 30.82 -26.33
N VAL A 7 -27.54 29.84 -25.64
CA VAL A 7 -27.59 28.36 -25.87
C VAL A 7 -27.21 27.63 -24.56
N ALA A 8 -27.81 26.45 -24.31
CA ALA A 8 -27.48 25.45 -23.28
C ALA A 8 -27.30 24.08 -24.02
N PRO A 9 -26.93 22.92 -23.41
CA PRO A 9 -26.71 22.64 -21.98
C PRO A 9 -25.58 21.61 -21.62
N ASN A 10 -25.36 21.41 -20.31
CA ASN A 10 -25.14 20.12 -19.61
C ASN A 10 -23.77 19.40 -19.68
N TRP A 11 -23.01 19.43 -18.56
CA TRP A 11 -22.78 18.27 -17.66
C TRP A 11 -22.08 18.67 -16.33
N PHE A 12 -22.48 17.98 -15.26
CA PHE A 12 -22.02 17.99 -13.86
C PHE A 12 -22.30 19.19 -12.94
N ASN A 13 -23.51 19.16 -12.37
CA ASN A 13 -23.74 19.45 -10.95
C ASN A 13 -23.88 18.11 -10.22
N ASN A 14 -23.11 17.88 -9.16
CA ASN A 14 -23.59 17.33 -7.88
C ASN A 14 -22.46 17.32 -6.83
N MET A 15 -22.84 17.71 -5.61
CA MET A 15 -22.11 17.72 -4.34
C MET A 15 -21.35 19.00 -3.96
N VAL A 16 -22.11 19.97 -3.45
CA VAL A 16 -21.74 20.76 -2.28
C VAL A 16 -22.93 20.70 -1.33
N ASP A 17 -22.73 20.22 -0.10
CA ASP A 17 -23.47 20.71 1.06
C ASP A 17 -22.75 20.37 2.37
N SER A 18 -22.12 21.41 2.93
CA SER A 18 -22.11 21.80 4.36
C SER A 18 -20.71 22.09 4.93
N PRO A 19 -20.46 23.32 5.43
CA PRO A 19 -19.18 23.74 5.97
C PRO A 19 -19.11 23.46 7.49
N ILE A 20 -18.07 22.76 7.95
CA ILE A 20 -17.68 22.76 9.37
C ILE A 20 -16.48 23.68 9.52
N ILE A 21 -16.72 24.79 10.22
CA ILE A 21 -15.74 25.74 10.70
C ILE A 21 -14.99 25.09 11.88
N VAL A 22 -13.68 24.92 11.78
CA VAL A 22 -12.81 24.68 12.95
C VAL A 22 -11.83 25.83 13.07
N ASN A 23 -12.09 26.68 14.08
CA ASN A 23 -11.10 27.59 14.65
C ASN A 23 -10.04 26.76 15.39
N ALA A 24 -8.77 26.87 15.00
CA ALA A 24 -7.66 26.54 15.88
C ALA A 24 -6.78 27.78 16.03
N ARG A 25 -6.82 28.38 17.22
CA ARG A 25 -5.88 29.40 17.66
C ARG A 25 -4.58 28.73 18.11
N ALA A 26 -3.48 29.31 17.66
CA ALA A 26 -2.18 29.21 18.28
C ALA A 26 -2.23 29.79 19.70
N ASP A 27 -1.55 29.12 20.64
CA ASP A 27 -0.75 29.73 21.71
C ASP A 27 0.19 28.66 22.31
N ASP A 28 1.50 28.91 22.14
CA ASP A 28 2.62 28.76 23.06
C ASP A 28 2.97 27.39 23.71
N PHE A 29 4.11 26.74 23.39
CA PHE A 29 5.54 27.05 23.60
C PHE A 29 6.20 26.33 24.83
N TYR A 30 7.40 25.79 24.56
CA TYR A 30 8.50 25.39 25.46
C TYR A 30 8.40 24.13 26.35
N LYS A 31 9.26 23.14 26.02
CA LYS A 31 10.49 22.86 26.79
C LYS A 31 11.44 21.89 26.07
N GLN A 32 12.59 22.43 25.68
CA GLN A 32 13.85 21.74 25.37
C GLN A 32 14.60 21.40 26.70
N PRO A 33 15.69 20.58 26.76
CA PRO A 33 16.92 20.84 25.99
C PRO A 33 17.84 19.68 25.55
N MET A 34 18.67 20.07 24.57
CA MET A 34 19.92 19.52 24.04
C MET A 34 20.87 18.79 25.01
N LEU A 35 21.66 17.85 24.46
CA LEU A 35 23.08 17.69 24.82
C LEU A 35 23.95 17.30 23.59
N TYR A 36 25.14 17.90 23.52
CA TYR A 36 26.18 17.83 22.48
C TYR A 36 27.41 17.03 22.98
N ALA A 37 28.35 16.73 22.05
CA ALA A 37 29.78 16.35 22.22
C ALA A 37 30.13 14.83 22.18
N LEU A 38 31.23 14.32 21.61
CA LEU A 38 32.43 14.87 20.95
C LEU A 38 33.18 13.72 20.22
N THR A 39 33.98 14.07 19.20
CA THR A 39 34.88 13.24 18.39
C THR A 39 36.07 12.64 19.15
N HIS A 40 36.77 11.61 18.61
CA HIS A 40 38.25 11.45 18.50
C HIS A 40 38.67 10.07 17.91
N VAL A 41 39.50 10.09 16.85
CA VAL A 41 40.26 8.94 16.27
C VAL A 41 41.74 9.12 16.60
N PRO A 42 42.54 8.05 16.84
CA PRO A 42 43.74 7.86 15.98
C PRO A 42 44.28 6.42 15.77
N LYS A 43 44.69 6.15 14.51
CA LYS A 43 45.95 5.52 14.02
C LYS A 43 46.08 4.00 13.77
N PHE A 44 46.40 3.71 12.50
CA PHE A 44 46.89 2.48 11.83
C PHE A 44 48.40 2.19 12.03
N VAL A 45 48.80 0.90 12.05
CA VAL A 45 50.16 0.31 11.78
C VAL A 45 49.99 -1.17 11.28
N PRO A 46 50.85 -1.73 10.38
CA PRO A 46 50.50 -2.67 9.28
C PRO A 46 50.72 -4.20 9.55
N PRO A 47 50.29 -5.11 8.63
CA PRO A 47 50.17 -6.54 8.91
C PRO A 47 51.46 -7.34 8.68
N GLY A 48 51.76 -8.25 9.62
CA GLY A 48 52.82 -9.25 9.53
C GLY A 48 52.23 -10.66 9.44
N SER A 49 52.68 -11.40 8.44
CA SER A 49 52.34 -12.79 8.13
C SER A 49 52.69 -13.78 9.25
N VAL A 50 51.72 -14.61 9.65
CA VAL A 50 51.98 -15.87 10.36
C VAL A 50 51.28 -17.00 9.60
N ARG A 51 52.10 -17.97 9.17
CA ARG A 51 51.76 -19.24 8.54
C ARG A 51 51.41 -20.23 9.65
N VAL A 52 50.28 -20.93 9.54
CA VAL A 52 50.01 -22.15 10.30
C VAL A 52 49.47 -23.20 9.32
N ASP A 53 50.27 -24.22 9.08
CA ASP A 53 49.85 -25.48 8.46
C ASP A 53 49.08 -26.30 9.50
N LEU A 54 47.89 -26.79 9.16
CA LEU A 54 47.32 -27.99 9.77
C LEU A 54 46.60 -28.82 8.69
N ASP A 55 47.00 -30.08 8.67
CA ASP A 55 46.56 -31.18 7.81
C ASP A 55 45.56 -32.05 8.60
N SER A 56 44.80 -32.85 7.84
CA SER A 56 43.91 -33.97 8.23
C SER A 56 42.50 -33.70 8.81
N ASP A 57 41.53 -34.12 7.98
CA ASP A 57 40.32 -34.92 8.26
C ASP A 57 39.35 -34.48 9.38
N ASP A 58 38.23 -33.85 8.99
CA ASP A 58 36.86 -34.31 9.28
C ASP A 58 35.80 -33.33 8.73
N ASP A 59 34.69 -33.87 8.22
CA ASP A 59 33.57 -33.20 7.53
C ASP A 59 32.80 -32.20 8.42
N TYR A 60 32.95 -30.90 8.14
CA TYR A 60 31.96 -29.85 8.40
C TYR A 60 32.07 -28.79 7.29
N ARG A 61 30.98 -28.54 6.54
CA ARG A 61 30.87 -27.37 5.64
C ARG A 61 30.12 -26.25 6.35
N ILE A 62 30.85 -25.19 6.71
CA ILE A 62 30.33 -23.87 7.09
C ILE A 62 30.85 -22.82 6.08
N GLU A 63 29.90 -22.01 5.61
CA GLU A 63 29.95 -20.63 5.08
C GLU A 63 30.61 -20.26 3.73
N HIS A 64 29.85 -19.50 2.93
CA HIS A 64 30.39 -18.57 1.95
C HIS A 64 30.92 -17.32 2.66
N VAL A 65 32.21 -17.07 2.45
CA VAL A 65 32.98 -15.91 2.91
C VAL A 65 32.74 -14.71 1.99
N ALA A 66 32.36 -13.57 2.58
CA ALA A 66 32.29 -12.27 1.91
C ALA A 66 33.68 -11.66 1.69
N PHE A 67 33.88 -11.04 0.52
CA PHE A 67 35.06 -10.20 0.23
C PHE A 67 34.80 -8.77 0.69
N LEU A 68 35.73 -8.18 1.46
CA LEU A 68 35.77 -6.75 1.77
C LEU A 68 36.83 -6.05 0.89
N THR A 69 36.40 -5.06 0.10
CA THR A 69 37.24 -3.99 -0.46
C THR A 69 36.93 -2.66 0.28
N PRO A 70 37.84 -1.68 0.29
CA PRO A 70 37.72 -0.53 1.18
C PRO A 70 36.86 0.60 0.58
N ASP A 71 36.07 1.22 1.45
CA ASP A 71 35.48 2.56 1.37
C ASP A 71 34.35 2.80 0.35
N VAL A 72 33.12 2.40 0.74
CA VAL A 72 31.93 3.26 0.61
C VAL A 72 31.11 3.11 1.90
N SER A 73 31.07 4.16 2.73
CA SER A 73 30.12 4.24 3.83
C SER A 73 28.73 4.54 3.24
N VAL A 74 27.96 3.50 2.95
CA VAL A 74 26.53 3.64 2.73
C VAL A 74 25.88 3.66 4.11
N VAL A 75 25.50 4.84 4.60
CA VAL A 75 24.51 4.93 5.67
C VAL A 75 23.16 4.71 4.99
N VAL A 76 22.74 3.45 4.91
CA VAL A 76 21.34 3.14 4.63
C VAL A 76 20.60 3.40 5.95
N ILE A 77 19.85 4.51 6.03
CA ILE A 77 18.77 4.58 7.02
C ILE A 77 17.62 3.77 6.41
N LEU A 78 17.66 2.46 6.61
CA LEU A 78 16.45 1.65 6.56
C LEU A 78 15.62 2.11 7.76
N ASN A 79 14.54 2.85 7.53
CA ASN A 79 13.42 2.78 8.45
C ASN A 79 12.74 1.41 8.26
N SER A 80 13.47 0.33 8.55
CA SER A 80 12.87 -0.95 8.88
C SER A 80 12.49 -0.83 10.34
N ILE A 81 11.19 -0.73 10.62
CA ILE A 81 10.69 -1.22 11.91
C ILE A 81 11.04 -2.71 11.87
N SER A 82 12.07 -3.09 12.63
CA SER A 82 12.49 -4.48 12.74
C SER A 82 11.37 -5.23 13.45
N ALA A 83 10.97 -6.37 12.91
CA ALA A 83 10.26 -7.39 13.68
C ALA A 83 11.02 -7.58 14.99
N GLN A 84 10.33 -7.47 16.13
CA GLN A 84 10.94 -7.80 17.41
C GLN A 84 10.90 -9.33 17.54
N ASP A 85 12.08 -9.96 17.56
CA ASP A 85 12.20 -11.41 17.65
C ASP A 85 11.71 -11.93 19.00
N CYS A 86 11.23 -13.17 19.04
CA CYS A 86 10.93 -13.86 20.29
C CYS A 86 12.14 -13.82 21.25
N VAL A 87 11.93 -13.44 22.52
CA VAL A 87 12.91 -13.65 23.60
C VAL A 87 12.65 -15.01 24.22
N PRO A 88 13.44 -16.05 23.86
CA PRO A 88 13.11 -17.42 24.19
C PRO A 88 13.39 -17.74 25.66
N ARG A 89 12.49 -18.48 26.30
CA ARG A 89 12.73 -19.12 27.61
C ARG A 89 12.25 -20.56 27.60
N ASP A 90 13.17 -21.49 27.87
CA ASP A 90 12.88 -22.92 27.94
C ASP A 90 12.65 -23.36 29.40
N TYR A 91 11.51 -24.02 29.65
CA TYR A 91 11.14 -24.59 30.94
C TYR A 91 11.25 -26.13 30.96
N GLY A 92 11.84 -26.74 29.94
CA GLY A 92 12.07 -28.17 29.80
C GLY A 92 10.80 -28.95 29.46
N LYS A 93 9.86 -28.34 28.73
CA LYS A 93 8.51 -28.89 28.46
C LYS A 93 8.20 -29.13 26.98
N GLY A 94 9.24 -29.18 26.15
CA GLY A 94 9.13 -29.58 24.75
C GLY A 94 9.44 -28.48 23.74
N SER A 95 9.35 -27.22 24.13
CA SER A 95 9.81 -26.04 23.38
C SER A 95 9.93 -24.83 24.32
N ILE A 96 10.11 -23.63 23.75
CA ILE A 96 10.23 -22.36 24.44
C ILE A 96 8.87 -21.64 24.57
N VAL A 97 8.77 -20.73 25.54
CA VAL A 97 7.86 -19.58 25.51
C VAL A 97 8.61 -18.33 25.05
N CYS A 98 7.87 -17.32 24.59
CA CYS A 98 8.44 -16.00 24.31
C CYS A 98 8.05 -15.03 25.41
N VAL A 99 9.05 -14.38 26.00
CA VAL A 99 8.90 -13.49 27.15
C VAL A 99 8.62 -12.07 26.69
N CYS A 100 7.54 -11.49 27.20
CA CYS A 100 7.20 -10.09 27.02
C CYS A 100 7.09 -9.40 28.38
N ASN A 101 7.29 -8.08 28.41
CA ASN A 101 7.16 -7.20 29.57
C ASN A 101 6.82 -5.77 29.13
N ALA A 102 6.89 -4.81 30.05
CA ALA A 102 6.62 -3.39 29.79
C ALA A 102 7.42 -2.79 28.62
N THR A 103 8.66 -3.22 28.43
CA THR A 103 9.60 -2.60 27.48
C THR A 103 9.81 -3.39 26.19
N TYR A 104 9.32 -4.63 26.12
CA TYR A 104 9.59 -5.52 25.00
C TYR A 104 8.48 -6.56 24.81
N CYS A 105 8.10 -6.79 23.55
CA CYS A 105 7.35 -7.97 23.18
C CYS A 105 7.54 -8.30 21.69
N ASP A 106 7.60 -9.58 21.35
CA ASP A 106 7.69 -9.97 19.94
C ASP A 106 6.34 -9.78 19.23
N TYR A 107 6.41 -9.34 17.97
CA TYR A 107 5.27 -9.00 17.13
C TYR A 107 5.36 -9.67 15.76
N VAL A 108 4.23 -9.73 15.06
CA VAL A 108 4.13 -10.27 13.71
C VAL A 108 4.01 -9.11 12.74
N GLU A 109 5.04 -8.93 11.91
CA GLU A 109 5.08 -7.86 10.90
C GLU A 109 3.79 -7.84 10.06
N PRO A 110 3.20 -6.66 9.82
CA PRO A 110 2.10 -6.53 8.88
C PRO A 110 2.58 -6.98 7.49
N THR A 111 1.95 -8.03 6.92
CA THR A 111 2.14 -8.33 5.50
C THR A 111 1.17 -7.46 4.74
N THR A 112 1.67 -6.48 3.98
CA THR A 112 0.82 -5.73 3.04
C THR A 112 0.64 -6.55 1.77
N THR A 113 -0.52 -6.44 1.12
CA THR A 113 -0.76 -7.06 -0.20
C THR A 113 0.24 -6.61 -1.25
N GLU A 114 0.78 -5.39 -1.10
CA GLU A 114 1.91 -4.86 -1.89
C GLU A 114 3.18 -5.72 -1.80
N GLN A 115 3.37 -6.49 -0.72
CA GLN A 115 4.51 -7.41 -0.56
C GLN A 115 4.28 -8.78 -1.23
N LEU A 116 3.08 -9.05 -1.76
CA LEU A 116 2.68 -10.33 -2.37
C LEU A 116 2.47 -10.23 -3.89
N THR A 117 3.04 -9.22 -4.56
CA THR A 117 2.90 -9.03 -6.02
C THR A 117 3.69 -10.06 -6.83
N GLY A 118 3.17 -10.48 -7.98
CA GLY A 118 3.85 -11.39 -8.92
C GLY A 118 3.89 -12.84 -8.45
N ASN A 119 5.05 -13.49 -8.56
CA ASN A 119 5.23 -14.91 -8.18
C ASN A 119 5.67 -15.10 -6.73
N VAL A 120 5.60 -14.07 -5.89
CA VAL A 120 6.10 -14.10 -4.52
C VAL A 120 5.12 -14.83 -3.59
N VAL A 121 5.65 -15.78 -2.82
CA VAL A 121 4.97 -16.46 -1.71
C VAL A 121 5.65 -16.04 -0.41
N ARG A 122 4.86 -15.54 0.54
CA ARG A 122 5.33 -15.30 1.92
C ARG A 122 4.95 -16.50 2.78
N HIS A 123 5.94 -17.14 3.36
CA HIS A 123 5.79 -18.34 4.18
C HIS A 123 6.22 -18.03 5.61
N TYR A 124 5.34 -18.27 6.57
CA TYR A 124 5.64 -18.09 7.99
C TYR A 124 5.84 -19.45 8.64
N VAL A 125 6.91 -19.62 9.42
CA VAL A 125 7.21 -20.90 10.08
C VAL A 125 7.31 -20.74 11.59
N SER A 126 6.56 -21.59 12.30
CA SER A 126 6.81 -21.89 13.71
C SER A 126 7.26 -23.34 13.83
N ALA A 127 8.29 -23.60 14.62
CA ALA A 127 8.79 -24.96 14.83
C ALA A 127 9.18 -25.21 16.28
N LYS A 128 9.18 -26.50 16.66
CA LYS A 128 9.54 -26.98 18.01
C LYS A 128 10.92 -26.52 18.46
N ASP A 129 11.84 -26.30 17.51
CA ASP A 129 13.20 -25.80 17.70
C ASP A 129 13.30 -24.37 18.24
N GLY A 130 12.18 -23.64 18.26
CA GLY A 130 12.12 -22.28 18.80
C GLY A 130 11.78 -21.21 17.76
N ARG A 131 11.65 -21.54 16.47
CA ARG A 131 11.16 -20.59 15.47
C ARG A 131 9.70 -20.21 15.74
N ARG A 132 9.35 -18.94 15.53
CA ARG A 132 8.04 -18.36 15.86
C ARG A 132 7.63 -17.37 14.78
N LEU A 133 6.73 -17.79 13.90
CA LEU A 133 6.27 -17.02 12.73
C LEU A 133 7.44 -16.38 11.96
N GLU A 134 8.53 -17.13 11.81
CA GLU A 134 9.70 -16.67 11.08
C GLU A 134 9.32 -16.51 9.61
N PRO A 135 9.43 -15.31 9.03
CA PRO A 135 9.05 -15.10 7.65
C PRO A 135 10.14 -15.57 6.68
N MET A 136 9.71 -16.22 5.62
CA MET A 136 10.51 -16.57 4.45
C MET A 136 9.80 -16.10 3.19
N THR A 137 10.57 -15.70 2.19
CA THR A 137 10.07 -15.38 0.87
C THR A 137 10.51 -16.47 -0.11
N MET A 138 9.55 -16.98 -0.87
CA MET A 138 9.74 -17.97 -1.93
C MET A 138 9.11 -17.44 -3.21
N GLU A 139 9.41 -18.05 -4.35
CA GLU A 139 8.76 -17.75 -5.62
C GLU A 139 8.11 -19.01 -6.20
N PHE A 140 7.02 -18.86 -6.96
CA PHE A 140 6.42 -19.97 -7.71
C PHE A 140 7.42 -20.48 -8.76
N GLU A 141 7.57 -21.80 -8.83
CA GLU A 141 8.41 -22.49 -9.82
C GLU A 141 7.57 -23.42 -10.69
N ASN A 142 8.00 -23.66 -11.93
CA ASN A 142 7.43 -24.71 -12.79
C ASN A 142 7.89 -26.08 -12.27
N VAL A 143 7.09 -26.72 -11.43
CA VAL A 143 7.40 -28.04 -10.87
C VAL A 143 6.71 -29.14 -11.68
N VAL A 144 7.48 -30.19 -12.01
CA VAL A 144 6.94 -31.45 -12.54
C VAL A 144 6.47 -32.29 -11.36
N GLU A 145 5.21 -32.70 -11.36
CA GLU A 145 4.64 -33.61 -10.35
C GLU A 145 5.56 -34.82 -10.15
N GLN A 146 5.90 -35.09 -8.88
CA GLN A 146 6.69 -36.25 -8.49
C GLN A 146 5.79 -37.22 -7.71
N GLU A 147 5.74 -38.49 -8.12
CA GLU A 147 4.85 -39.51 -7.54
C GLU A 147 5.02 -39.70 -6.01
N ASP A 148 6.16 -39.31 -5.43
CA ASP A 148 6.50 -39.54 -4.02
C ASP A 148 6.38 -38.27 -3.12
N ILE A 149 5.95 -37.12 -3.67
CA ILE A 149 5.84 -35.85 -2.91
C ILE A 149 4.36 -35.45 -2.78
N ALA A 150 3.93 -35.09 -1.57
CA ALA A 150 2.57 -34.60 -1.33
C ALA A 150 2.34 -33.32 -2.15
N THR A 151 1.36 -33.34 -3.04
CA THR A 151 1.00 -32.21 -3.88
C THR A 151 -0.40 -31.73 -3.51
N PHE A 152 -0.52 -30.46 -3.15
CA PHE A 152 -1.76 -29.80 -2.77
C PHE A 152 -2.20 -28.85 -3.88
N HIS A 153 -3.35 -29.15 -4.49
CA HIS A 153 -3.91 -28.38 -5.59
C HIS A 153 -4.98 -27.41 -5.07
N VAL A 154 -4.71 -26.11 -5.21
CA VAL A 154 -5.64 -25.04 -4.82
C VAL A 154 -6.80 -25.03 -5.81
N SER A 155 -8.03 -25.01 -5.31
CA SER A 155 -9.25 -24.95 -6.13
C SER A 155 -10.14 -23.80 -5.67
N ARG A 156 -10.01 -22.64 -6.32
CA ARG A 156 -10.79 -21.43 -5.98
C ARG A 156 -12.26 -21.52 -6.44
N ASP A 157 -12.58 -22.41 -7.38
CA ASP A 157 -13.94 -22.64 -7.85
C ASP A 157 -14.78 -23.46 -6.87
N VAL A 158 -14.13 -24.17 -5.94
CA VAL A 158 -14.79 -24.91 -4.86
C VAL A 158 -14.73 -24.06 -3.60
N THR A 159 -15.86 -23.45 -3.24
CA THR A 159 -15.99 -22.58 -2.07
C THR A 159 -16.87 -23.24 -1.00
N TYR A 160 -16.59 -22.91 0.26
CA TYR A 160 -17.32 -23.42 1.42
C TYR A 160 -17.82 -22.25 2.29
N GLN A 161 -17.61 -22.29 3.60
CA GLN A 161 -18.08 -21.27 4.52
C GLN A 161 -17.22 -19.99 4.51
N GLU A 162 -17.88 -18.87 4.77
CA GLU A 162 -17.25 -17.60 5.12
C GLU A 162 -16.84 -17.60 6.60
N ILE A 163 -15.66 -17.05 6.90
CA ILE A 163 -15.10 -16.98 8.24
C ILE A 163 -15.63 -15.74 8.98
N ILE A 164 -16.27 -15.98 10.12
CA ILE A 164 -16.78 -14.96 11.04
C ILE A 164 -15.62 -14.31 11.80
N GLY A 165 -14.67 -15.11 12.28
CA GLY A 165 -13.51 -14.63 13.01
C GLY A 165 -13.00 -15.63 14.05
N PHE A 166 -11.93 -15.21 14.74
CA PHE A 166 -11.23 -15.99 15.75
C PHE A 166 -10.93 -15.11 16.96
N GLY A 167 -10.88 -15.70 18.15
CA GLY A 167 -10.78 -14.91 19.37
C GLY A 167 -10.52 -15.71 20.64
N GLY A 168 -10.84 -15.06 21.77
CA GLY A 168 -10.79 -15.67 23.10
C GLY A 168 -11.86 -15.08 24.03
N ALA A 169 -11.96 -15.59 25.24
CA ALA A 169 -12.91 -15.14 26.25
C ALA A 169 -12.32 -14.10 27.20
N ASP A 170 -13.08 -13.02 27.41
CA ASP A 170 -12.86 -11.98 28.41
C ASP A 170 -13.50 -12.40 29.74
N THR A 171 -12.85 -13.36 30.39
CA THR A 171 -13.23 -13.83 31.72
C THR A 171 -12.72 -12.90 32.82
N ASP A 172 -13.32 -12.96 34.02
CA ASP A 172 -12.80 -12.18 35.15
C ASP A 172 -11.34 -12.55 35.44
N ALA A 173 -10.98 -13.84 35.33
CA ALA A 173 -9.61 -14.30 35.46
C ALA A 173 -8.66 -13.64 34.45
N THR A 174 -9.10 -13.47 33.19
CA THR A 174 -8.32 -12.75 32.17
C THR A 174 -8.07 -11.31 32.59
N GLY A 175 -9.10 -10.58 33.00
CA GLY A 175 -8.94 -9.18 33.41
C GLY A 175 -8.20 -9.00 34.75
N ILE A 176 -8.34 -9.94 35.69
CA ILE A 176 -7.54 -9.96 36.93
C ILE A 176 -6.05 -10.12 36.61
N ASN A 177 -5.69 -11.05 35.73
CA ASN A 177 -4.31 -11.25 35.32
C ASN A 177 -3.75 -10.09 34.52
N LEU A 178 -4.57 -9.48 33.65
CA LEU A 178 -4.20 -8.27 32.94
C LEU A 178 -3.87 -7.13 33.93
N LEU A 179 -4.77 -6.82 34.86
CA LEU A 179 -4.55 -5.74 35.83
C LEU A 179 -3.45 -6.01 36.85
N ALA A 180 -2.94 -7.24 36.94
CA ALA A 180 -1.79 -7.58 37.76
C ALA A 180 -0.45 -7.14 37.14
N LEU A 181 -0.44 -6.75 35.86
CA LEU A 181 0.72 -6.22 35.13
C LEU A 181 0.77 -4.68 35.18
N SER A 182 1.92 -4.09 34.87
CA SER A 182 2.02 -2.64 34.63
C SER A 182 1.25 -2.20 33.38
N GLU A 183 0.87 -0.91 33.28
CA GLU A 183 0.11 -0.39 32.14
C GLU A 183 0.79 -0.68 30.79
N ASP A 184 2.12 -0.52 30.70
CA ASP A 184 2.88 -0.81 29.48
C ASP A 184 2.86 -2.32 29.14
N SER A 185 2.94 -3.19 30.15
CA SER A 185 2.81 -4.65 29.97
C SER A 185 1.40 -5.05 29.53
N GLN A 186 0.36 -4.41 30.07
CA GLN A 186 -1.03 -4.59 29.66
C GLN A 186 -1.22 -4.23 28.18
N ASP A 187 -0.69 -3.07 27.77
CA ASP A 187 -0.72 -2.61 26.38
C ASP A 187 0.00 -3.57 25.44
N ASN A 188 1.15 -4.11 25.85
CA ASN A 188 1.87 -5.11 25.05
C ASN A 188 1.09 -6.43 24.92
N LEU A 189 0.44 -6.89 26.00
CA LEU A 189 -0.38 -8.10 26.00
C LEU A 189 -1.60 -7.94 25.08
N LEU A 190 -2.38 -6.87 25.24
CA LEU A 190 -3.54 -6.62 24.39
C LEU A 190 -3.13 -6.34 22.93
N SER A 191 -2.00 -5.66 22.72
CA SER A 191 -1.45 -5.48 21.38
C SER A 191 -1.09 -6.81 20.73
N ALA A 192 -0.58 -7.78 21.48
CA ALA A 192 -0.24 -9.09 20.94
C ALA A 192 -1.47 -9.81 20.38
N TYR A 193 -2.64 -9.67 21.01
CA TYR A 193 -3.89 -10.24 20.50
C TYR A 193 -4.57 -9.41 19.42
N PHE A 194 -4.84 -8.12 19.66
CA PHE A 194 -5.79 -7.36 18.86
C PHE A 194 -5.14 -6.42 17.84
N SER A 195 -3.93 -5.92 18.11
CA SER A 195 -3.35 -4.87 17.26
C SER A 195 -2.92 -5.38 15.89
N ASP A 196 -2.71 -4.43 14.97
CA ASP A 196 -2.24 -4.73 13.62
C ASP A 196 -0.90 -5.47 13.57
N LYS A 197 0.00 -5.19 14.52
CA LYS A 197 1.29 -5.90 14.73
C LYS A 197 1.16 -7.20 15.54
N GLY A 198 -0.01 -7.47 16.12
CA GLY A 198 -0.33 -8.69 16.86
C GLY A 198 -0.83 -9.81 15.94
N ILE A 199 -1.69 -10.68 16.49
CA ILE A 199 -2.31 -11.81 15.76
C ILE A 199 -3.75 -11.53 15.30
N ARG A 200 -4.25 -10.31 15.53
CA ARG A 200 -5.55 -9.80 15.05
C ARG A 200 -6.75 -10.67 15.44
N TYR A 201 -6.93 -10.93 16.72
CA TYR A 201 -8.21 -11.44 17.24
C TYR A 201 -9.36 -10.51 16.84
N THR A 202 -10.46 -11.10 16.42
CA THR A 202 -11.64 -10.40 15.87
C THR A 202 -12.95 -10.77 16.56
N THR A 203 -12.92 -11.74 17.48
CA THR A 203 -14.05 -12.07 18.35
C THR A 203 -13.64 -12.01 19.82
N ILE A 204 -14.58 -11.63 20.69
CA ILE A 204 -14.44 -11.75 22.14
C ILE A 204 -15.70 -12.41 22.71
N ARG A 205 -15.51 -13.50 23.47
CA ARG A 205 -16.59 -14.12 24.25
C ARG A 205 -16.67 -13.47 25.62
N VAL A 206 -17.85 -13.01 26.01
CA VAL A 206 -18.07 -12.30 27.28
C VAL A 206 -19.02 -13.13 28.17
N PRO A 207 -18.58 -13.56 29.36
CA PRO A 207 -19.49 -14.15 30.34
C PRO A 207 -20.62 -13.21 30.76
N VAL A 208 -21.85 -13.71 30.85
CA VAL A 208 -22.95 -12.99 31.49
C VAL A 208 -23.00 -13.43 32.97
N GLY A 209 -22.59 -12.55 33.87
CA GLY A 209 -22.33 -12.87 35.28
C GLY A 209 -21.01 -13.62 35.47
N GLY A 210 -20.88 -14.33 36.59
CA GLY A 210 -19.68 -15.09 36.93
C GLY A 210 -19.61 -16.46 36.26
N SER A 211 -18.39 -16.88 35.93
CA SER A 211 -18.05 -18.22 35.44
C SER A 211 -17.32 -19.02 36.51
N ASP A 212 -16.79 -20.19 36.16
CA ASP A 212 -15.80 -20.87 36.99
C ASP A 212 -14.47 -20.09 37.07
N PHE A 213 -14.11 -19.37 35.99
CA PHE A 213 -12.98 -18.43 35.91
C PHE A 213 -13.31 -17.02 36.45
N SER A 214 -14.00 -17.01 37.59
CA SER A 214 -14.21 -15.85 38.47
C SER A 214 -13.52 -16.09 39.82
N ASP A 215 -13.27 -15.03 40.61
CA ASP A 215 -12.70 -15.16 41.96
C ASP A 215 -13.77 -15.59 43.00
N HIS A 216 -15.05 -15.41 42.67
CA HIS A 216 -16.20 -15.96 43.37
C HIS A 216 -17.35 -16.21 42.39
N TYR A 217 -18.37 -16.96 42.84
CA TYR A 217 -19.61 -17.12 42.09
C TYR A 217 -20.49 -15.87 42.24
N TYR A 218 -21.20 -15.47 41.18
CA TYR A 218 -22.23 -14.43 41.20
C TYR A 218 -23.10 -14.43 39.92
N ALA A 219 -24.29 -13.85 40.03
CA ALA A 219 -25.15 -13.36 38.96
C ALA A 219 -25.59 -11.92 39.27
N TYR A 220 -26.14 -11.21 38.29
CA TYR A 220 -26.47 -9.78 38.38
C TYR A 220 -27.67 -9.45 39.28
N ASP A 221 -28.38 -10.46 39.78
CA ASP A 221 -29.56 -10.31 40.64
C ASP A 221 -29.68 -11.42 41.69
N ASP A 222 -28.55 -11.84 42.28
CA ASP A 222 -28.52 -12.93 43.28
C ASP A 222 -29.04 -12.51 44.67
N ASP A 223 -28.84 -11.25 45.07
CA ASP A 223 -29.09 -10.79 46.45
C ASP A 223 -30.57 -10.47 46.74
N HIS A 224 -31.47 -10.55 45.75
CA HIS A 224 -32.87 -10.13 45.86
C HIS A 224 -33.85 -11.23 45.39
N PRO A 225 -34.11 -12.27 46.23
CA PRO A 225 -34.96 -13.38 45.83
C PRO A 225 -36.39 -12.98 45.42
N ASN A 226 -36.83 -13.48 44.27
CA ASN A 226 -38.12 -13.18 43.62
C ASN A 226 -38.24 -11.75 43.08
N ASP A 227 -37.14 -11.11 42.70
CA ASP A 227 -37.18 -9.86 41.93
C ASP A 227 -37.64 -10.11 40.48
N VAL A 228 -38.93 -10.39 40.31
CA VAL A 228 -39.52 -10.70 39.00
C VAL A 228 -39.55 -9.51 38.04
N ASN A 229 -39.24 -8.30 38.53
CA ASN A 229 -39.19 -7.07 37.74
C ASN A 229 -37.75 -6.67 37.37
N LEU A 230 -36.73 -7.37 37.91
CA LEU A 230 -35.31 -7.02 37.75
C LEU A 230 -35.01 -5.58 38.22
N GLU A 231 -35.67 -5.12 39.28
CA GLU A 231 -35.46 -3.80 39.90
C GLU A 231 -34.05 -3.66 40.52
N TYR A 232 -33.45 -4.77 40.92
CA TYR A 232 -32.14 -4.83 41.57
C TYR A 232 -31.03 -5.42 40.68
N PHE A 233 -31.34 -5.74 39.41
CA PHE A 233 -30.33 -6.13 38.44
C PHE A 233 -29.25 -5.06 38.34
N ASN A 234 -27.99 -5.47 38.47
CA ASN A 234 -26.87 -4.56 38.25
C ASN A 234 -25.62 -5.31 37.75
N LEU A 235 -24.89 -4.69 36.83
CA LEU A 235 -23.52 -5.13 36.53
C LEU A 235 -22.64 -5.00 37.78
N THR A 236 -21.65 -5.86 37.91
CA THR A 236 -20.82 -5.93 39.11
C THR A 236 -19.46 -5.25 38.90
N LYS A 237 -18.62 -5.24 39.95
CA LYS A 237 -17.27 -4.65 39.85
C LYS A 237 -16.45 -5.33 38.74
N GLU A 238 -16.69 -6.61 38.49
CA GLU A 238 -16.00 -7.43 37.50
C GLU A 238 -16.23 -6.88 36.08
N ASP A 239 -17.46 -6.51 35.74
CA ASP A 239 -17.75 -5.90 34.44
C ASP A 239 -17.05 -4.55 34.30
N TYR A 240 -17.17 -3.66 35.29
CA TYR A 240 -16.65 -2.29 35.20
C TYR A 240 -15.14 -2.18 35.35
N VAL A 241 -14.50 -3.09 36.07
CA VAL A 241 -13.06 -3.05 36.36
C VAL A 241 -12.27 -3.92 35.41
N TYR A 242 -12.81 -5.09 35.01
CA TYR A 242 -12.07 -6.07 34.23
C TYR A 242 -12.52 -6.07 32.77
N LYS A 243 -13.79 -6.40 32.52
CA LYS A 243 -14.26 -6.78 31.18
C LYS A 243 -14.47 -5.58 30.24
N ILE A 244 -15.28 -4.61 30.67
CA ILE A 244 -15.61 -3.42 29.86
C ILE A 244 -14.35 -2.64 29.47
N PRO A 245 -13.39 -2.35 30.38
CA PRO A 245 -12.15 -1.67 30.01
C PRO A 245 -11.30 -2.48 29.01
N LEU A 246 -11.20 -3.80 29.19
CA LEU A 246 -10.45 -4.67 28.27
C LEU A 246 -11.07 -4.62 26.87
N ILE A 247 -12.40 -4.80 26.77
CA ILE A 247 -13.12 -4.77 25.48
C ILE A 247 -12.92 -3.43 24.78
N LYS A 248 -13.07 -2.31 25.48
CA LYS A 248 -12.86 -0.97 24.91
C LYS A 248 -11.43 -0.83 24.38
N ARG A 249 -10.43 -1.29 25.14
CA ARG A 249 -9.02 -1.26 24.71
C ARG A 249 -8.74 -2.16 23.52
N ALA A 250 -9.35 -3.35 23.47
CA ALA A 250 -9.24 -4.26 22.33
C ALA A 250 -9.83 -3.65 21.05
N GLN A 251 -10.99 -2.99 21.16
CA GLN A 251 -11.62 -2.27 20.03
C GLN A 251 -10.78 -1.08 19.55
N GLU A 252 -10.10 -0.37 20.45
CA GLU A 252 -9.18 0.72 20.09
C GLU A 252 -7.92 0.23 19.35
N LEU A 253 -7.38 -0.93 19.74
CA LEU A 253 -6.15 -1.48 19.16
C LEU A 253 -6.40 -2.18 17.83
N SER A 254 -7.58 -2.76 17.64
CA SER A 254 -7.90 -3.58 16.48
C SER A 254 -8.04 -2.74 15.20
N PRO A 255 -7.42 -3.16 14.08
CA PRO A 255 -7.60 -2.50 12.79
C PRO A 255 -8.99 -2.75 12.18
N VAL A 256 -9.76 -3.70 12.71
CA VAL A 256 -11.10 -4.07 12.25
C VAL A 256 -12.09 -4.18 13.42
N PRO A 257 -13.41 -4.07 13.20
CA PRO A 257 -14.38 -4.21 14.28
C PRO A 257 -14.29 -5.58 14.99
N VAL A 258 -14.17 -5.55 16.32
CA VAL A 258 -14.18 -6.75 17.16
C VAL A 258 -15.63 -7.15 17.47
N LYS A 259 -16.00 -8.38 17.11
CA LYS A 259 -17.35 -8.93 17.34
C LYS A 259 -17.44 -9.50 18.77
N LEU A 260 -18.32 -8.94 19.58
CA LEU A 260 -18.61 -9.47 20.92
C LEU A 260 -19.72 -10.51 20.84
N PHE A 261 -19.57 -11.64 21.51
CA PHE A 261 -20.71 -12.51 21.80
C PHE A 261 -20.71 -12.93 23.25
N SER A 262 -21.88 -13.17 23.83
CA SER A 262 -21.96 -13.53 25.25
C SER A 262 -22.68 -14.84 25.51
N SER A 263 -22.27 -15.51 26.58
CA SER A 263 -22.87 -16.73 27.08
C SER A 263 -23.12 -16.59 28.59
N PRO A 264 -24.31 -16.88 29.14
CA PRO A 264 -24.48 -17.01 30.59
C PRO A 264 -24.13 -18.40 31.08
N TRP A 265 -23.54 -18.47 32.26
CA TRP A 265 -23.28 -19.73 32.95
C TRP A 265 -24.45 -20.13 33.86
N SER A 266 -25.13 -19.18 34.49
CA SER A 266 -26.27 -19.48 35.34
C SER A 266 -27.23 -18.30 35.45
N ALA A 267 -28.52 -18.59 35.66
CA ALA A 267 -29.47 -17.63 36.19
C ALA A 267 -29.24 -17.40 37.69
N PRO A 268 -29.78 -16.32 38.27
CA PRO A 268 -29.80 -16.15 39.72
C PRO A 268 -30.38 -17.37 40.45
N ASP A 269 -29.83 -17.72 41.60
CA ASP A 269 -30.12 -18.98 42.29
C ASP A 269 -31.62 -19.19 42.54
N TRP A 270 -32.33 -18.12 42.91
CA TRP A 270 -33.75 -18.15 43.22
C TRP A 270 -34.64 -18.52 42.02
N MET A 271 -34.14 -18.35 40.79
CA MET A 271 -34.83 -18.74 39.55
C MET A 271 -34.72 -20.24 39.24
N LYS A 272 -33.81 -20.97 39.88
CA LYS A 272 -33.45 -22.36 39.55
C LYS A 272 -34.28 -23.38 40.34
N THR A 273 -34.42 -24.59 39.81
CA THR A 273 -35.16 -25.69 40.46
C THR A 273 -34.53 -26.13 41.78
N ILE A 274 -33.22 -25.93 41.92
CA ILE A 274 -32.49 -26.01 43.18
C ILE A 274 -31.81 -24.65 43.37
N ASP A 275 -32.13 -23.99 44.49
CA ASP A 275 -31.67 -22.64 44.85
C ASP A 275 -30.20 -22.67 45.27
N THR A 276 -29.31 -22.78 44.28
CA THR A 276 -27.87 -22.97 44.46
C THR A 276 -27.12 -22.79 43.15
N THR A 277 -25.97 -22.14 43.23
CA THR A 277 -25.09 -21.91 42.07
C THR A 277 -24.43 -23.20 41.59
N THR A 278 -24.21 -24.14 42.52
CA THR A 278 -23.69 -25.49 42.27
C THR A 278 -24.80 -26.53 42.33
N LYS A 279 -24.60 -27.69 41.71
CA LYS A 279 -25.50 -28.83 41.46
C LYS A 279 -26.33 -28.71 40.18
N ALA A 280 -26.52 -29.88 39.57
CA ALA A 280 -27.41 -30.05 38.44
C ALA A 280 -28.83 -29.51 38.73
N SER A 281 -29.25 -28.53 37.95
CA SER A 281 -30.51 -27.79 38.13
C SER A 281 -30.88 -27.09 36.82
N SER A 282 -32.15 -26.71 36.69
CA SER A 282 -32.70 -26.04 35.49
C SER A 282 -33.48 -24.81 35.89
N LEU A 283 -33.84 -23.97 34.92
CA LEU A 283 -34.72 -22.83 35.16
C LEU A 283 -36.14 -23.30 35.53
N LYS A 284 -36.76 -22.68 36.54
CA LYS A 284 -38.19 -22.91 36.84
C LYS A 284 -39.05 -22.25 35.77
N LYS A 285 -40.13 -22.92 35.34
CA LYS A 285 -40.99 -22.47 34.23
C LYS A 285 -41.65 -21.11 34.49
N GLU A 286 -41.99 -20.82 35.75
CA GLU A 286 -42.54 -19.52 36.16
C GLU A 286 -41.59 -18.33 35.93
N TYR A 287 -40.28 -18.57 35.77
CA TYR A 287 -39.28 -17.52 35.56
C TYR A 287 -38.74 -17.43 34.12
N TYR A 288 -39.33 -18.16 33.17
CA TYR A 288 -38.89 -18.14 31.76
C TYR A 288 -38.90 -16.73 31.15
N GLY A 289 -39.96 -15.96 31.39
CA GLY A 289 -40.06 -14.57 30.94
C GLY A 289 -39.11 -13.63 31.68
N VAL A 290 -38.93 -13.84 32.99
CA VAL A 290 -38.01 -13.02 33.79
C VAL A 290 -36.56 -13.22 33.32
N TYR A 291 -36.16 -14.46 33.07
CA TYR A 291 -34.81 -14.76 32.59
C TYR A 291 -34.59 -14.30 31.14
N ALA A 292 -35.62 -14.31 30.29
CA ALA A 292 -35.53 -13.67 28.97
C ALA A 292 -35.28 -12.15 29.10
N ASN A 293 -35.97 -11.47 30.01
CA ASN A 293 -35.74 -10.05 30.29
C ASN A 293 -34.38 -9.78 30.94
N TYR A 294 -33.81 -10.76 31.66
CA TYR A 294 -32.46 -10.67 32.23
C TYR A 294 -31.39 -10.53 31.12
N TYR A 295 -31.56 -11.24 30.00
CA TYR A 295 -30.69 -11.05 28.81
C TYR A 295 -30.85 -9.65 28.21
N VAL A 296 -32.09 -9.19 28.03
CA VAL A 296 -32.35 -7.84 27.50
C VAL A 296 -31.73 -6.78 28.42
N ARG A 297 -31.85 -6.96 29.74
CA ARG A 297 -31.24 -6.03 30.70
C ARG A 297 -29.71 -6.04 30.64
N PHE A 298 -29.08 -7.21 30.52
CA PHE A 298 -27.63 -7.31 30.30
C PHE A 298 -27.19 -6.53 29.05
N LEU A 299 -27.90 -6.70 27.93
CA LEU A 299 -27.62 -5.98 26.69
C LEU A 299 -27.80 -4.47 26.86
N ASP A 300 -28.87 -4.02 27.52
CA ASP A 300 -29.12 -2.60 27.79
C ASP A 300 -28.00 -1.96 28.61
N GLU A 301 -27.49 -2.66 29.63
CA GLU A 301 -26.40 -2.13 30.48
C GLU A 301 -25.05 -2.05 29.73
N TYR A 302 -24.72 -3.04 28.90
CA TYR A 302 -23.52 -2.95 28.05
C TYR A 302 -23.66 -1.93 26.93
N ALA A 303 -24.85 -1.78 26.35
CA ALA A 303 -25.15 -0.73 25.37
C ALA A 303 -25.03 0.67 25.99
N ALA A 304 -25.41 0.85 27.26
CA ALA A 304 -25.21 2.10 28.00
C ALA A 304 -23.71 2.47 28.16
N GLU A 305 -22.83 1.46 28.09
CA GLU A 305 -21.38 1.62 28.08
C GLU A 305 -20.77 1.76 26.66
N ASN A 306 -21.63 1.86 25.63
CA ASN A 306 -21.31 1.89 24.20
C ASN A 306 -20.67 0.60 23.68
N LEU A 307 -21.03 -0.54 24.25
CA LEU A 307 -20.63 -1.85 23.78
C LEU A 307 -21.83 -2.59 23.20
N GLU A 308 -21.76 -2.90 21.90
CA GLU A 308 -22.79 -3.66 21.21
C GLU A 308 -22.32 -5.10 20.98
N PHE A 309 -23.23 -6.04 21.16
CA PHE A 309 -22.98 -7.46 20.88
C PHE A 309 -23.29 -7.78 19.42
N TRP A 310 -22.50 -8.68 18.84
CA TRP A 310 -22.78 -9.32 17.56
C TRP A 310 -23.66 -10.56 17.74
N GLY A 311 -23.45 -11.32 18.82
CA GLY A 311 -24.15 -12.58 19.05
C GLY A 311 -24.37 -12.93 20.51
N LEU A 312 -25.16 -13.97 20.74
CA LEU A 312 -25.52 -14.51 22.05
C LEU A 312 -25.59 -16.03 21.96
N THR A 313 -25.17 -16.74 23.00
CA THR A 313 -25.56 -18.14 23.16
C THR A 313 -26.70 -18.27 24.16
N THR A 314 -27.49 -19.33 24.03
CA THR A 314 -28.66 -19.53 24.91
C THR A 314 -28.32 -19.97 26.33
N GLN A 315 -27.15 -20.57 26.54
CA GLN A 315 -26.65 -21.07 27.82
C GLN A 315 -25.29 -21.72 27.59
N ASN A 316 -24.29 -21.40 28.40
CA ASN A 316 -23.03 -22.15 28.44
C ASN A 316 -23.25 -23.57 29.01
N GLU A 317 -22.85 -24.60 28.26
CA GLU A 317 -22.85 -26.02 28.64
C GLU A 317 -24.14 -26.52 29.33
N PRO A 318 -25.31 -26.43 28.66
CA PRO A 318 -26.57 -26.90 29.21
C PRO A 318 -26.56 -28.39 29.61
N GLY A 319 -25.76 -29.24 28.96
CA GLY A 319 -25.59 -30.64 29.33
C GLY A 319 -24.88 -30.80 30.69
N HIS A 320 -23.85 -29.99 30.95
CA HIS A 320 -23.14 -29.98 32.24
C HIS A 320 -24.07 -29.57 33.39
N GLY A 321 -24.93 -28.57 33.16
CA GLY A 321 -25.94 -28.11 34.13
C GLY A 321 -27.03 -29.14 34.44
N LEU A 322 -27.24 -30.16 33.60
CA LEU A 322 -28.16 -31.27 33.85
C LEU A 322 -27.52 -32.44 34.61
N THR A 323 -26.20 -32.54 34.62
CA THR A 323 -25.49 -33.77 35.01
C THR A 323 -24.58 -33.60 36.23
N TYR A 324 -23.75 -32.55 36.25
CA TYR A 324 -22.74 -32.35 37.29
C TYR A 324 -23.04 -31.09 38.11
N GLY A 325 -23.03 -29.94 37.44
CA GLY A 325 -23.17 -28.62 38.06
C GLY A 325 -22.09 -28.29 39.09
N SER A 326 -20.82 -28.59 38.79
CA SER A 326 -19.72 -28.37 39.74
C SER A 326 -19.39 -26.89 40.00
N TRP A 327 -19.85 -25.98 39.12
CA TRP A 327 -19.68 -24.52 39.14
C TRP A 327 -20.93 -23.83 38.59
N ASN A 328 -20.89 -22.52 38.34
CA ASN A 328 -21.97 -21.74 37.73
C ASN A 328 -22.51 -22.48 36.51
N SER A 329 -23.73 -23.00 36.62
CA SER A 329 -24.31 -23.85 35.58
C SER A 329 -25.83 -23.85 35.64
N MET A 330 -26.47 -24.01 34.49
CA MET A 330 -27.90 -24.21 34.40
C MET A 330 -28.21 -25.13 33.22
N GLY A 331 -28.97 -26.19 33.50
CA GLY A 331 -29.25 -27.24 32.54
C GLY A 331 -30.50 -27.02 31.72
N TRP A 332 -30.43 -27.39 30.44
CA TRP A 332 -31.56 -27.39 29.51
C TRP A 332 -31.62 -28.69 28.72
N TYR A 333 -32.80 -29.28 28.64
CA TYR A 333 -33.09 -30.28 27.60
C TYR A 333 -33.38 -29.55 26.27
N PRO A 334 -33.05 -30.13 25.10
CA PRO A 334 -33.28 -29.47 23.80
C PRO A 334 -34.71 -28.98 23.61
N GLU A 335 -35.72 -29.78 23.95
CA GLU A 335 -37.14 -29.39 23.84
C GLU A 335 -37.52 -28.28 24.82
N GLN A 336 -36.90 -28.27 26.01
CA GLN A 336 -37.10 -27.23 27.01
C GLN A 336 -36.50 -25.90 26.53
N LEU A 337 -35.31 -25.96 25.92
CA LEU A 337 -34.64 -24.81 25.33
C LEU A 337 -35.47 -24.25 24.17
N LEU A 338 -35.96 -25.12 23.28
CA LEU A 338 -36.86 -24.75 22.18
C LEU A 338 -38.09 -23.98 22.69
N ASP A 339 -38.79 -24.52 23.69
CA ASP A 339 -39.96 -23.88 24.30
C ASP A 339 -39.63 -22.49 24.88
N TRP A 340 -38.46 -22.35 25.51
CA TRP A 340 -38.03 -21.09 26.10
C TRP A 340 -37.62 -20.06 25.05
N VAL A 341 -36.84 -20.47 24.05
CA VAL A 341 -36.38 -19.58 22.97
C VAL A 341 -37.55 -19.05 22.16
N VAL A 342 -38.43 -19.94 21.68
CA VAL A 342 -39.56 -19.55 20.84
C VAL A 342 -40.62 -18.78 21.64
N GLY A 343 -40.87 -19.17 22.88
CA GLY A 343 -41.93 -18.60 23.70
C GLY A 343 -41.57 -17.32 24.46
N TYR A 344 -40.28 -17.08 24.72
CA TYR A 344 -39.84 -16.04 25.66
C TYR A 344 -38.60 -15.28 25.18
N LEU A 345 -37.45 -15.95 24.98
CA LEU A 345 -36.20 -15.23 24.67
C LEU A 345 -36.26 -14.50 23.33
N GLY A 346 -36.67 -15.19 22.26
CA GLY A 346 -36.80 -14.60 20.92
C GLY A 346 -37.72 -13.37 20.92
N PRO A 347 -38.97 -13.47 21.40
CA PRO A 347 -39.86 -12.32 21.54
C PRO A 347 -39.29 -11.18 22.40
N ALA A 348 -38.62 -11.49 23.52
CA ALA A 348 -38.03 -10.47 24.38
C ALA A 348 -36.88 -9.71 23.67
N LEU A 349 -36.03 -10.41 22.92
CA LEU A 349 -34.99 -9.79 22.11
C LEU A 349 -35.58 -8.89 21.00
N GLU A 350 -36.64 -9.33 20.32
CA GLU A 350 -37.32 -8.50 19.32
C GLU A 350 -37.96 -7.24 19.93
N GLU A 351 -38.69 -7.39 21.03
CA GLU A 351 -39.32 -6.28 21.75
C GLU A 351 -38.28 -5.28 22.30
N GLY A 352 -37.11 -5.79 22.72
CA GLY A 352 -35.97 -4.98 23.16
C GLY A 352 -35.16 -4.33 22.03
N GLY A 353 -35.45 -4.61 20.76
CA GLY A 353 -34.70 -4.06 19.62
C GLY A 353 -33.43 -4.82 19.24
N TYR A 354 -33.22 -6.01 19.81
CA TYR A 354 -32.05 -6.86 19.63
C TYR A 354 -32.22 -7.98 18.60
N SER A 355 -33.20 -7.85 17.69
CA SER A 355 -33.46 -8.83 16.62
C SER A 355 -32.32 -8.99 15.61
N HIS A 356 -31.32 -8.09 15.64
CA HIS A 356 -30.15 -8.14 14.78
C HIS A 356 -29.05 -9.10 15.29
N LEU A 357 -29.11 -9.50 16.56
CA LEU A 357 -28.12 -10.37 17.19
C LEU A 357 -28.16 -11.79 16.60
N LYS A 358 -26.98 -12.41 16.49
CA LYS A 358 -26.85 -13.82 16.12
C LYS A 358 -27.04 -14.71 17.35
N LEU A 359 -28.25 -15.24 17.53
CA LEU A 359 -28.54 -16.20 18.59
C LEU A 359 -28.03 -17.60 18.20
N MET A 360 -27.24 -18.19 19.08
CA MET A 360 -26.62 -19.51 18.92
C MET A 360 -27.16 -20.48 19.97
N ILE A 361 -27.55 -21.68 19.54
CA ILE A 361 -27.99 -22.76 20.43
C ILE A 361 -26.86 -23.77 20.67
N ASN A 362 -27.09 -24.75 21.55
CA ASN A 362 -26.12 -25.75 22.02
C ASN A 362 -25.09 -25.14 23.00
N ASP A 363 -24.04 -24.46 22.51
CA ASP A 363 -22.90 -23.92 23.30
C ASP A 363 -22.36 -24.96 24.30
N ASP A 364 -22.17 -26.17 23.77
CA ASP A 364 -21.75 -27.37 24.49
C ASP A 364 -20.99 -28.29 23.52
N GLN A 365 -20.58 -29.45 23.99
CA GLN A 365 -19.71 -30.38 23.28
C GLN A 365 -20.26 -30.81 21.92
N ARG A 366 -19.37 -31.10 20.97
CA ARG A 366 -19.72 -31.62 19.62
C ARG A 366 -20.63 -32.85 19.66
N ILE A 367 -20.52 -33.71 20.68
CA ILE A 367 -21.38 -34.88 20.85
C ILE A 367 -22.87 -34.54 21.07
N ASN A 368 -23.19 -33.32 21.48
CA ASN A 368 -24.55 -32.85 21.74
C ASN A 368 -25.22 -32.28 20.48
N VAL A 369 -24.44 -31.93 19.45
CA VAL A 369 -24.91 -31.32 18.20
C VAL A 369 -26.09 -32.11 17.58
N PRO A 370 -26.07 -33.44 17.45
CA PRO A 370 -27.19 -34.17 16.84
C PRO A 370 -28.55 -34.00 17.54
N ASP A 371 -28.57 -33.68 18.84
CA ASP A 371 -29.81 -33.48 19.58
C ASP A 371 -30.32 -32.04 19.46
N PHE A 372 -29.43 -31.05 19.39
CA PHE A 372 -29.81 -29.65 19.16
C PHE A 372 -30.11 -29.34 17.68
N VAL A 373 -29.50 -30.05 16.74
CA VAL A 373 -29.83 -29.95 15.31
C VAL A 373 -31.30 -30.31 15.06
N LYS A 374 -31.82 -31.34 15.73
CA LYS A 374 -33.21 -31.79 15.55
C LYS A 374 -34.24 -30.72 15.91
N ILE A 375 -33.96 -29.82 16.86
CA ILE A 375 -34.95 -28.83 17.28
C ILE A 375 -35.15 -27.71 16.24
N TYR A 376 -34.27 -27.59 15.24
CA TYR A 376 -34.48 -26.73 14.06
C TYR A 376 -35.61 -27.20 13.13
N GLU A 377 -36.14 -28.43 13.31
CA GLU A 377 -37.37 -28.87 12.64
C GLU A 377 -38.55 -27.93 12.97
N ASN A 378 -38.51 -27.25 14.12
CA ASN A 378 -39.47 -26.21 14.47
C ASN A 378 -39.11 -24.90 13.76
N THR A 379 -39.91 -24.54 12.74
CA THR A 379 -39.69 -23.33 11.93
C THR A 379 -39.73 -22.02 12.73
N SER A 380 -40.34 -22.00 13.93
CA SER A 380 -40.31 -20.81 14.79
C SER A 380 -38.94 -20.60 15.43
N LEU A 381 -38.20 -21.68 15.70
CA LEU A 381 -36.81 -21.57 16.16
C LEU A 381 -35.92 -21.03 15.05
N ASN A 382 -36.13 -21.46 13.80
CA ASN A 382 -35.34 -21.00 12.65
C ASN A 382 -35.38 -19.49 12.42
N HIS A 383 -36.45 -18.83 12.88
CA HIS A 383 -36.59 -17.38 12.82
C HIS A 383 -35.67 -16.66 13.82
N TYR A 384 -35.43 -17.26 15.00
CA TYR A 384 -34.62 -16.65 16.05
C TYR A 384 -33.16 -17.12 16.05
N ALA A 385 -32.92 -18.42 15.89
CA ALA A 385 -31.58 -19.01 15.97
C ALA A 385 -30.85 -18.95 14.62
N SER A 386 -29.67 -18.32 14.65
CA SER A 386 -28.82 -18.07 13.48
C SER A 386 -27.75 -19.14 13.27
N GLY A 387 -27.36 -19.87 14.32
CA GLY A 387 -26.27 -20.85 14.25
C GLY A 387 -26.16 -21.72 15.49
N MET A 388 -25.15 -22.58 15.50
CA MET A 388 -24.82 -23.49 16.61
C MET A 388 -23.45 -23.14 17.19
N ALA A 389 -23.39 -23.09 18.51
CA ALA A 389 -22.17 -22.94 19.28
C ALA A 389 -21.68 -24.32 19.75
N VAL A 390 -20.37 -24.59 19.68
CA VAL A 390 -19.78 -25.91 19.97
C VAL A 390 -18.51 -25.77 20.79
N HIS A 391 -18.29 -26.71 21.73
CA HIS A 391 -17.11 -26.81 22.58
C HIS A 391 -16.25 -28.05 22.25
N TRP A 392 -14.96 -28.00 22.61
CA TRP A 392 -13.90 -28.96 22.21
C TRP A 392 -13.72 -30.21 23.11
N TYR A 393 -14.17 -30.20 24.37
CA TYR A 393 -13.62 -31.12 25.41
C TYR A 393 -13.92 -32.61 25.23
N PHE A 394 -14.78 -32.99 24.27
CA PHE A 394 -15.15 -34.37 23.96
C PHE A 394 -14.89 -34.75 22.50
N ASP A 395 -13.92 -34.08 21.86
CA ASP A 395 -13.62 -34.19 20.43
C ASP A 395 -12.92 -35.49 20.00
N SER A 396 -12.84 -36.46 20.90
CA SER A 396 -12.74 -37.88 20.50
C SER A 396 -13.88 -38.36 19.59
N ALA A 397 -15.01 -37.64 19.55
CA ALA A 397 -16.09 -37.87 18.59
C ALA A 397 -15.75 -37.27 17.21
N SER A 398 -16.23 -37.92 16.13
CA SER A 398 -15.93 -37.49 14.76
C SER A 398 -16.43 -36.09 14.44
N ALA A 399 -15.60 -35.29 13.77
CA ALA A 399 -15.97 -34.00 13.19
C ALA A 399 -17.04 -34.10 12.08
N ASP A 400 -17.26 -35.29 11.49
CA ASP A 400 -18.34 -35.55 10.52
C ASP A 400 -19.73 -35.14 11.03
N ILE A 401 -19.91 -35.13 12.36
CA ILE A 401 -21.14 -34.67 13.01
C ILE A 401 -21.45 -33.21 12.63
N LEU A 402 -20.43 -32.37 12.49
CA LEU A 402 -20.56 -30.96 12.10
C LEU A 402 -20.94 -30.84 10.62
N THR A 403 -20.32 -31.64 9.75
CA THR A 403 -20.71 -31.72 8.32
C THR A 403 -22.15 -32.17 8.16
N GLN A 404 -22.57 -33.22 8.89
CA GLN A 404 -23.97 -33.65 8.85
C GLN A 404 -24.92 -32.56 9.36
N ALA A 405 -24.54 -31.83 10.40
CA ALA A 405 -25.33 -30.72 10.92
C ALA A 405 -25.48 -29.58 9.90
N HIS A 406 -24.41 -29.26 9.17
CA HIS A 406 -24.45 -28.31 8.07
C HIS A 406 -25.31 -28.83 6.90
N ASP A 407 -25.15 -30.08 6.49
CA ASP A 407 -25.93 -30.67 5.40
C ASP A 407 -27.44 -30.68 5.71
N ASP A 408 -27.80 -30.92 6.98
CA ASP A 408 -29.19 -30.88 7.45
C ASP A 408 -29.75 -29.44 7.48
N TYR A 409 -28.93 -28.44 7.84
CA TYR A 409 -29.31 -27.03 7.98
C TYR A 409 -28.25 -26.06 7.45
N PRO A 410 -28.10 -25.94 6.12
CA PRO A 410 -26.98 -25.22 5.51
C PRO A 410 -27.03 -23.70 5.68
N ASP A 411 -28.19 -23.15 6.09
CA ASP A 411 -28.35 -21.72 6.42
C ASP A 411 -27.87 -21.38 7.84
N LYS A 412 -27.53 -22.37 8.66
CA LYS A 412 -27.07 -22.20 10.04
C LYS A 412 -25.56 -22.31 10.10
N PHE A 413 -24.90 -21.26 10.59
CA PHE A 413 -23.45 -21.32 10.80
C PHE A 413 -23.12 -22.17 12.03
N ILE A 414 -21.91 -22.72 12.06
CA ILE A 414 -21.35 -23.43 13.22
C ILE A 414 -20.15 -22.63 13.71
N LEU A 415 -20.09 -22.35 15.02
CA LEU A 415 -19.01 -21.60 15.64
C LEU A 415 -18.45 -22.42 16.82
N TYR A 416 -17.14 -22.61 16.86
CA TYR A 416 -16.49 -23.11 18.07
C TYR A 416 -16.32 -21.93 19.04
N THR A 417 -17.09 -21.97 20.11
CA THR A 417 -17.23 -20.85 21.05
C THR A 417 -16.32 -20.99 22.26
N GLU A 418 -15.76 -22.18 22.51
CA GLU A 418 -14.87 -22.43 23.62
C GLU A 418 -13.99 -23.66 23.39
N ALA A 419 -12.70 -23.52 23.71
CA ALA A 419 -11.76 -24.62 23.80
C ALA A 419 -10.62 -24.27 24.77
N CYS A 420 -10.18 -25.26 25.56
CA CYS A 420 -8.97 -25.13 26.37
C CYS A 420 -8.29 -26.47 26.66
N ILE A 421 -6.99 -26.43 26.98
CA ILE A 421 -6.26 -27.62 27.42
C ILE A 421 -6.69 -27.98 28.85
N THR A 422 -7.39 -29.10 28.99
CA THR A 422 -7.71 -29.69 30.29
C THR A 422 -6.66 -30.73 30.69
N ARG A 423 -6.41 -30.88 31.99
CA ARG A 423 -5.49 -31.88 32.55
C ARG A 423 -6.12 -32.61 33.73
N GLY A 424 -5.61 -33.80 34.01
CA GLY A 424 -6.01 -34.56 35.20
C GLY A 424 -5.59 -33.85 36.48
N SER A 425 -6.32 -34.10 37.58
CA SER A 425 -6.12 -33.44 38.89
C SER A 425 -4.75 -33.64 39.55
N THR A 426 -3.88 -34.49 38.99
CA THR A 426 -2.52 -34.75 39.47
C THR A 426 -1.44 -34.05 38.65
N GLU A 427 -1.79 -33.39 37.55
CA GLU A 427 -0.88 -32.66 36.68
C GLU A 427 -1.03 -31.15 36.85
N PRO A 428 0.05 -30.37 36.68
CA PRO A 428 -0.06 -28.91 36.70
C PRO A 428 -0.89 -28.45 35.51
N ALA A 429 -1.85 -27.55 35.72
CA ALA A 429 -2.71 -27.01 34.67
C ALA A 429 -1.88 -26.37 33.54
N VAL A 430 -0.97 -25.47 33.91
CA VAL A 430 -0.09 -24.76 32.98
C VAL A 430 1.19 -25.55 32.70
N THR A 431 1.55 -25.65 31.42
CA THR A 431 2.85 -26.19 30.99
C THR A 431 3.55 -25.22 30.05
N LEU A 432 4.43 -24.39 30.62
CA LEU A 432 5.19 -23.37 29.88
C LEU A 432 6.07 -23.99 28.79
N GLY A 433 5.79 -23.66 27.53
CA GLY A 433 6.55 -24.10 26.36
C GLY A 433 6.07 -25.43 25.75
N SER A 434 4.87 -25.91 26.10
CA SER A 434 4.34 -27.16 25.53
C SER A 434 4.04 -27.03 24.03
N TRP A 435 4.90 -27.63 23.19
CA TRP A 435 4.69 -27.69 21.74
C TRP A 435 3.45 -28.53 21.37
N GLU A 436 3.26 -29.65 22.08
CA GLU A 436 2.11 -30.55 21.89
C GLU A 436 0.77 -29.83 22.07
N ASN A 437 0.67 -28.91 23.03
CA ASN A 437 -0.54 -28.09 23.21
C ASN A 437 -0.80 -27.17 22.01
N GLY A 438 0.27 -26.60 21.41
CA GLY A 438 0.16 -25.81 20.19
C GLY A 438 -0.29 -26.66 18.99
N GLU A 439 0.25 -27.87 18.84
CA GLU A 439 -0.18 -28.82 17.80
C GLU A 439 -1.66 -29.18 17.94
N LYS A 440 -2.14 -29.45 19.17
CA LYS A 440 -3.55 -29.76 19.43
C LYS A 440 -4.48 -28.62 19.00
N TYR A 441 -4.12 -27.37 19.32
CA TYR A 441 -4.91 -26.20 18.93
C TYR A 441 -5.00 -26.04 17.41
N LEU A 442 -3.85 -26.07 16.72
CA LEU A 442 -3.85 -25.89 15.26
C LEU A 442 -4.51 -27.06 14.52
N SER A 443 -4.29 -28.29 15.01
CA SER A 443 -4.91 -29.50 14.47
C SER A 443 -6.43 -29.44 14.57
N ASP A 444 -6.97 -29.01 15.71
CA ASP A 444 -8.41 -28.86 15.90
C ASP A 444 -9.00 -27.76 15.00
N VAL A 445 -8.35 -26.58 14.94
CA VAL A 445 -8.80 -25.49 14.06
C VAL A 445 -8.83 -25.94 12.59
N ILE A 446 -7.83 -26.70 12.13
CA ILE A 446 -7.81 -27.28 10.78
C ILE A 446 -8.93 -28.29 10.60
N GLU A 447 -9.10 -29.25 11.52
CA GLU A 447 -10.14 -30.30 11.45
C GLU A 447 -11.52 -29.66 11.36
N VAL A 448 -11.88 -28.79 12.31
CA VAL A 448 -13.23 -28.26 12.43
C VAL A 448 -13.55 -27.27 11.31
N THR A 449 -12.57 -26.52 10.82
CA THR A 449 -12.77 -25.65 9.65
C THR A 449 -12.99 -26.46 8.36
N ASN A 450 -12.39 -27.65 8.24
CA ASN A 450 -12.72 -28.58 7.16
C ASN A 450 -14.13 -29.19 7.28
N HIS A 451 -14.81 -28.99 8.42
CA HIS A 451 -16.17 -29.44 8.71
C HIS A 451 -17.13 -28.26 9.00
N TRP A 452 -17.08 -27.24 8.14
CA TRP A 452 -18.02 -26.10 8.08
C TRP A 452 -18.01 -25.13 9.27
N VAL A 453 -17.05 -25.25 10.19
CA VAL A 453 -16.91 -24.27 11.27
C VAL A 453 -16.44 -22.92 10.72
N THR A 454 -17.14 -21.86 11.13
CA THR A 454 -16.98 -20.49 10.64
C THR A 454 -16.06 -19.64 11.51
N GLY A 455 -15.56 -20.18 12.62
CA GLY A 455 -14.68 -19.47 13.54
C GLY A 455 -14.38 -20.31 14.77
N TRP A 456 -13.36 -19.90 15.53
CA TRP A 456 -12.87 -20.64 16.69
C TRP A 456 -12.44 -19.69 17.80
N THR A 457 -12.91 -19.94 19.01
CA THR A 457 -12.70 -19.07 20.17
C THR A 457 -11.99 -19.84 21.28
N ASP A 458 -10.78 -19.41 21.62
CA ASP A 458 -10.04 -19.89 22.78
C ASP A 458 -10.80 -19.57 24.07
N TRP A 459 -10.45 -20.25 25.16
CA TRP A 459 -11.03 -19.96 26.46
C TRP A 459 -10.45 -18.70 27.11
N ASN A 460 -9.67 -18.81 28.17
CA ASN A 460 -9.10 -17.64 28.83
C ASN A 460 -7.95 -17.06 28.01
N MET A 461 -8.05 -15.78 27.63
CA MET A 461 -6.95 -15.13 26.91
C MET A 461 -5.68 -15.02 27.76
N ALA A 462 -5.81 -14.88 29.09
CA ALA A 462 -4.66 -14.85 29.99
C ALA A 462 -4.96 -15.50 31.34
N LEU A 463 -4.02 -16.32 31.84
CA LEU A 463 -4.07 -16.93 33.18
C LEU A 463 -2.73 -16.75 33.92
N ASP A 464 -2.71 -16.96 35.23
CA ASP A 464 -1.47 -16.97 36.03
C ASP A 464 -0.67 -18.28 35.85
N LEU A 465 0.46 -18.39 36.55
CA LEU A 465 1.34 -19.56 36.55
C LEU A 465 0.66 -20.85 37.06
N GLU A 466 -0.44 -20.72 37.78
CA GLU A 466 -1.24 -21.79 38.35
C GLU A 466 -2.45 -22.16 37.48
N GLY A 467 -2.75 -21.37 36.45
CA GLY A 467 -3.89 -21.57 35.54
C GLY A 467 -5.20 -20.99 36.07
N GLY A 468 -5.13 -19.93 36.88
CA GLY A 468 -6.28 -19.25 37.49
C GLY A 468 -6.24 -17.71 37.36
N PRO A 469 -7.00 -16.99 38.21
CA PRO A 469 -7.82 -17.50 39.31
C PRO A 469 -9.05 -18.28 38.84
N ASN A 470 -9.48 -19.26 39.63
CA ASN A 470 -10.71 -20.05 39.38
C ASN A 470 -11.30 -20.48 40.73
N TRP A 471 -12.49 -19.97 41.08
CA TRP A 471 -13.09 -20.22 42.40
C TRP A 471 -13.51 -21.68 42.61
N ALA A 472 -13.74 -22.42 41.53
CA ALA A 472 -14.14 -23.83 41.54
C ALA A 472 -12.94 -24.80 41.53
N ASN A 473 -11.70 -24.30 41.56
CA ASN A 473 -10.47 -25.09 41.48
C ASN A 473 -10.39 -25.94 40.20
N ASN A 474 -10.92 -25.41 39.09
CA ASN A 474 -10.90 -25.98 37.74
C ASN A 474 -9.87 -25.28 36.86
N THR A 475 -8.61 -25.21 37.31
CA THR A 475 -7.53 -24.50 36.61
C THR A 475 -7.14 -25.18 35.30
N VAL A 476 -6.82 -24.39 34.26
CA VAL A 476 -6.45 -24.86 32.89
C VAL A 476 -5.24 -24.10 32.34
N ASP A 477 -4.75 -24.47 31.16
CA ASP A 477 -3.69 -23.71 30.44
C ASP A 477 -4.32 -22.58 29.60
N ALA A 478 -3.53 -21.59 29.19
CA ALA A 478 -3.94 -20.48 28.32
C ALA A 478 -2.83 -20.09 27.34
N PRO A 479 -3.12 -19.50 26.18
CA PRO A 479 -2.08 -19.10 25.23
C PRO A 479 -1.13 -18.01 25.74
N ILE A 480 -1.57 -17.18 26.70
CA ILE A 480 -0.69 -16.27 27.45
C ILE A 480 -0.76 -16.59 28.94
N ILE A 481 0.43 -16.72 29.56
CA ILE A 481 0.59 -16.93 31.00
C ILE A 481 1.26 -15.71 31.64
N VAL A 482 0.64 -15.14 32.66
CA VAL A 482 1.10 -13.95 33.36
C VAL A 482 1.93 -14.31 34.59
N ASN A 483 3.11 -13.70 34.71
CA ASN A 483 3.92 -13.70 35.91
C ASN A 483 4.00 -12.27 36.48
N ALA A 484 2.96 -11.89 37.22
CA ALA A 484 2.83 -10.56 37.80
C ALA A 484 4.01 -10.15 38.69
N THR A 485 4.65 -11.11 39.39
CA THR A 485 5.80 -10.80 40.27
C THR A 485 7.03 -10.31 39.51
N ALA A 486 7.14 -10.66 38.22
CA ALA A 486 8.21 -10.22 37.35
C ALA A 486 7.78 -9.09 36.39
N ASP A 487 6.50 -8.71 36.40
CA ASP A 487 5.89 -7.88 35.34
C ASP A 487 6.18 -8.43 33.93
N GLU A 488 6.11 -9.77 33.82
CA GLU A 488 6.32 -10.52 32.58
C GLU A 488 5.07 -11.30 32.21
N PHE A 489 4.87 -11.53 30.91
CA PHE A 489 3.95 -12.55 30.43
C PHE A 489 4.63 -13.42 29.36
N TYR A 490 4.13 -14.64 29.21
CA TYR A 490 4.71 -15.68 28.38
C TYR A 490 3.73 -16.08 27.29
N LYS A 491 4.10 -15.85 26.03
CA LYS A 491 3.35 -16.35 24.90
C LYS A 491 3.72 -17.82 24.66
N GLN A 492 2.75 -18.70 24.86
CA GLN A 492 2.88 -20.14 24.74
C GLN A 492 2.91 -20.57 23.26
N PRO A 493 3.39 -21.79 22.93
CA PRO A 493 3.23 -22.34 21.58
C PRO A 493 1.79 -22.29 21.04
N MET A 494 0.77 -22.41 21.91
CA MET A 494 -0.65 -22.22 21.56
C MET A 494 -0.94 -20.85 20.94
N PHE A 495 -0.31 -19.78 21.44
CA PHE A 495 -0.49 -18.42 20.88
C PHE A 495 -0.05 -18.38 19.42
N TYR A 496 1.12 -18.96 19.11
CA TYR A 496 1.66 -18.99 17.76
C TYR A 496 0.95 -19.97 16.84
N ALA A 497 0.41 -21.06 17.38
CA ALA A 497 -0.46 -21.98 16.66
C ALA A 497 -1.72 -21.25 16.16
N LEU A 498 -2.39 -20.50 17.03
CA LEU A 498 -3.54 -19.67 16.64
C LEU A 498 -3.16 -18.52 15.71
N ALA A 499 -1.96 -17.96 15.88
CA ALA A 499 -1.46 -16.89 15.02
C ALA A 499 -1.37 -17.28 13.53
N HIS A 500 -1.07 -18.55 13.22
CA HIS A 500 -1.03 -19.06 11.84
C HIS A 500 -2.39 -18.98 11.13
N VAL A 501 -3.48 -18.89 11.88
CA VAL A 501 -4.84 -18.75 11.33
C VAL A 501 -5.32 -17.31 11.50
N THR A 502 -5.35 -16.82 12.75
CA THR A 502 -5.95 -15.53 13.14
C THR A 502 -5.35 -14.32 12.43
N LYS A 503 -4.02 -14.30 12.24
CA LYS A 503 -3.32 -13.17 11.60
C LYS A 503 -3.62 -13.06 10.11
N PHE A 504 -3.76 -14.21 9.44
CA PHE A 504 -3.76 -14.32 7.98
C PHE A 504 -5.16 -14.57 7.40
N VAL A 505 -6.12 -14.99 8.21
CA VAL A 505 -7.50 -15.28 7.80
C VAL A 505 -8.47 -14.28 8.46
N PRO A 506 -8.56 -13.03 7.96
CA PRO A 506 -9.45 -12.03 8.52
C PRO A 506 -10.94 -12.40 8.29
N PRO A 507 -11.88 -11.80 9.05
CA PRO A 507 -13.31 -11.94 8.81
C PRO A 507 -13.70 -11.65 7.35
N GLY A 508 -14.59 -12.47 6.79
CA GLY A 508 -14.97 -12.40 5.38
C GLY A 508 -14.10 -13.26 4.46
N SER A 509 -13.03 -13.88 4.96
CA SER A 509 -12.30 -14.90 4.19
C SER A 509 -13.20 -16.10 3.91
N VAL A 510 -13.04 -16.73 2.75
CA VAL A 510 -13.83 -17.90 2.34
C VAL A 510 -12.92 -19.11 2.28
N ARG A 511 -13.31 -20.23 2.92
CA ARG A 511 -12.58 -21.50 2.77
C ARG A 511 -12.75 -22.00 1.34
N ILE A 512 -11.65 -22.42 0.72
CA ILE A 512 -11.60 -22.95 -0.65
C ILE A 512 -11.09 -24.40 -0.67
N GLY A 513 -11.23 -25.08 -1.81
CA GLY A 513 -10.73 -26.44 -2.00
C GLY A 513 -9.19 -26.51 -1.99
N LEU A 514 -8.67 -27.55 -1.34
CA LEU A 514 -7.26 -27.94 -1.39
C LEU A 514 -7.20 -29.47 -1.61
N GLU A 515 -7.07 -29.87 -2.86
CA GLU A 515 -7.14 -31.28 -3.27
C GLU A 515 -5.76 -31.94 -3.20
N THR A 516 -5.69 -33.19 -2.73
CA THR A 516 -4.45 -33.97 -2.74
C THR A 516 -4.76 -35.46 -2.82
N ASP A 517 -4.00 -36.20 -3.62
CA ASP A 517 -4.09 -37.66 -3.70
C ASP A 517 -3.40 -38.35 -2.50
N ASN A 518 -2.47 -37.65 -1.85
CA ASN A 518 -1.73 -38.12 -0.68
C ASN A 518 -1.18 -36.93 0.10
N ASP A 519 -1.71 -36.69 1.30
CA ASP A 519 -1.27 -35.62 2.20
C ASP A 519 0.04 -35.94 2.95
N ASN A 520 0.54 -37.19 2.88
CA ASN A 520 1.65 -37.68 3.69
C ASN A 520 1.51 -37.39 5.21
N GLY A 521 0.28 -37.27 5.71
CA GLY A 521 -0.01 -36.92 7.10
C GLY A 521 0.08 -35.43 7.42
N ILE A 522 0.15 -34.54 6.42
CA ILE A 522 0.14 -33.09 6.60
C ILE A 522 -1.31 -32.60 6.70
N GLU A 523 -1.71 -32.15 7.89
CA GLU A 523 -3.02 -31.53 8.11
C GLU A 523 -3.05 -30.15 7.44
N ASN A 524 -4.14 -29.83 6.73
CA ASN A 524 -4.17 -28.66 5.86
C ASN A 524 -5.56 -28.02 5.71
N VAL A 525 -5.58 -26.71 5.42
CA VAL A 525 -6.77 -25.95 5.03
C VAL A 525 -6.36 -24.73 4.19
N ALA A 526 -7.23 -24.29 3.28
CA ALA A 526 -6.98 -23.13 2.41
C ALA A 526 -8.14 -22.14 2.42
N PHE A 527 -7.81 -20.86 2.22
CA PHE A 527 -8.75 -19.74 2.18
C PHE A 527 -8.40 -18.76 1.06
N VAL A 528 -9.39 -17.99 0.63
CA VAL A 528 -9.18 -16.71 -0.05
C VAL A 528 -9.66 -15.57 0.85
N THR A 529 -8.82 -14.56 1.06
CA THR A 529 -9.16 -13.38 1.88
C THR A 529 -10.02 -12.38 1.09
N PRO A 530 -10.67 -11.40 1.74
CA PRO A 530 -11.36 -10.31 1.05
C PRO A 530 -10.46 -9.50 0.10
N ASP A 531 -9.15 -9.48 0.37
CA ASP A 531 -8.14 -8.84 -0.48
C ASP A 531 -7.61 -9.76 -1.60
N ASN A 532 -8.33 -10.86 -1.89
CA ASN A 532 -8.03 -11.85 -2.92
C ASN A 532 -6.66 -12.57 -2.75
N VAL A 533 -6.18 -12.68 -1.50
CA VAL A 533 -4.95 -13.43 -1.17
C VAL A 533 -5.33 -14.88 -0.85
N THR A 534 -4.61 -15.82 -1.46
CA THR A 534 -4.70 -17.24 -1.08
C THR A 534 -3.86 -17.48 0.17
N VAL A 535 -4.48 -18.05 1.21
CA VAL A 535 -3.82 -18.44 2.45
C VAL A 535 -3.93 -19.94 2.61
N ILE A 536 -2.80 -20.61 2.82
CA ILE A 536 -2.74 -22.07 3.02
C ILE A 536 -2.03 -22.31 4.35
N ILE A 537 -2.65 -23.14 5.18
CA ILE A 537 -2.15 -23.52 6.49
C ILE A 537 -1.80 -24.99 6.43
N LEU A 538 -0.54 -25.32 6.73
CA LEU A 538 -0.02 -26.69 6.76
C LEU A 538 0.52 -26.99 8.15
N LEU A 539 0.12 -28.12 8.71
CA LEU A 539 0.60 -28.63 9.99
C LEU A 539 1.24 -30.00 9.79
N ASN A 540 2.54 -30.08 10.08
CA ASN A 540 3.29 -31.33 10.18
C ASN A 540 3.55 -31.64 11.66
N ARG A 541 3.02 -32.78 12.13
CA ARG A 541 3.19 -33.27 13.51
C ARG A 541 4.21 -34.39 13.63
N GLU A 542 4.80 -34.82 12.52
CA GLU A 542 5.86 -35.82 12.49
C GLU A 542 7.21 -35.21 12.88
N ASP A 543 8.09 -36.00 13.48
CA ASP A 543 9.46 -35.59 13.79
C ASP A 543 10.38 -35.53 12.55
N THR A 544 9.85 -35.83 11.37
CA THR A 544 10.58 -35.80 10.08
C THR A 544 10.19 -34.60 9.22
N VAL A 545 11.18 -34.03 8.54
CA VAL A 545 10.93 -33.02 7.49
C VAL A 545 10.23 -33.68 6.32
N LEU A 546 9.04 -33.18 5.99
CA LEU A 546 8.26 -33.58 4.83
C LEU A 546 8.42 -32.52 3.73
N GLN A 547 8.45 -32.97 2.47
CA GLN A 547 8.37 -32.10 1.31
C GLN A 547 6.92 -32.06 0.84
N ALA A 548 6.44 -30.86 0.52
CA ALA A 548 5.13 -30.62 -0.05
C ALA A 548 5.26 -29.67 -1.24
N VAL A 549 4.46 -29.90 -2.28
CA VAL A 549 4.29 -29.00 -3.42
C VAL A 549 2.90 -28.38 -3.29
N ILE A 550 2.82 -27.07 -3.44
CA ILE A 550 1.54 -26.36 -3.58
C ILE A 550 1.41 -25.95 -5.04
N SER A 551 0.33 -26.40 -5.69
CA SER A 551 -0.03 -26.04 -7.05
C SER A 551 -1.23 -25.10 -7.01
N ASP A 552 -1.06 -23.86 -7.46
CA ASP A 552 -2.17 -22.90 -7.65
C ASP A 552 -2.45 -22.75 -9.16
N PRO A 553 -3.50 -23.38 -9.71
CA PRO A 553 -3.79 -23.35 -11.14
C PRO A 553 -4.22 -21.96 -11.63
N VAL A 554 -4.62 -21.05 -10.74
CA VAL A 554 -4.91 -19.65 -11.09
C VAL A 554 -3.61 -18.87 -11.34
N LYS A 555 -2.46 -19.36 -10.84
CA LYS A 555 -1.12 -18.88 -11.18
C LYS A 555 -0.54 -19.55 -12.43
N VAL A 556 -1.28 -20.44 -13.10
CA VAL A 556 -0.85 -21.12 -14.33
C VAL A 556 -1.51 -20.45 -15.55
N GLU A 557 -0.65 -19.86 -16.39
CA GLU A 557 -0.93 -19.12 -17.63
C GLU A 557 -1.85 -17.89 -17.49
N GLU A 558 -1.33 -16.84 -16.84
CA GLU A 558 -1.55 -15.48 -17.35
C GLU A 558 -0.77 -15.36 -18.67
N ASP A 559 -1.41 -14.81 -19.71
CA ASP A 559 -0.84 -14.59 -21.04
C ASP A 559 0.59 -14.04 -20.91
N THR A 560 1.59 -14.88 -21.19
CA THR A 560 2.99 -14.47 -21.06
C THR A 560 3.31 -13.57 -22.24
N ILE A 561 3.33 -12.26 -21.98
CA ILE A 561 3.72 -11.28 -22.99
C ILE A 561 5.23 -11.39 -23.17
N THR A 562 5.64 -11.91 -24.32
CA THR A 562 7.06 -12.00 -24.68
C THR A 562 7.46 -10.75 -25.44
N PHE A 563 8.44 -10.05 -24.89
CA PHE A 563 9.15 -8.94 -25.53
C PHE A 563 10.48 -9.45 -26.08
N SER A 564 10.70 -9.27 -27.39
CA SER A 564 11.92 -9.64 -28.09
C SER A 564 12.70 -8.39 -28.48
N VAL A 565 13.80 -8.13 -27.78
CA VAL A 565 14.69 -7.00 -28.11
C VAL A 565 15.64 -7.39 -29.25
N ASN A 566 15.68 -6.58 -30.31
CA ASN A 566 16.59 -6.72 -31.44
C ASN A 566 17.57 -5.54 -31.52
N ARG A 567 18.81 -5.77 -31.05
CA ARG A 567 19.87 -4.76 -31.04
C ARG A 567 20.46 -4.44 -32.43
N ASP A 568 20.21 -5.26 -33.44
CA ASP A 568 20.70 -5.04 -34.81
C ASP A 568 19.79 -4.07 -35.59
N ILE A 569 18.55 -3.90 -35.15
CA ILE A 569 17.64 -2.88 -35.65
C ILE A 569 17.85 -1.63 -34.79
N THR A 570 18.30 -0.56 -35.42
CA THR A 570 18.55 0.74 -34.79
C THR A 570 17.72 1.80 -35.50
N TYR A 571 17.23 2.76 -34.73
CA TYR A 571 16.45 3.91 -35.21
C TYR A 571 17.23 5.19 -34.90
N GLN A 572 16.62 6.14 -34.19
CA GLN A 572 17.22 7.44 -33.89
C GLN A 572 18.16 7.43 -32.67
N ASP A 573 19.16 8.32 -32.71
CA ASP A 573 19.96 8.69 -31.54
C ASP A 573 19.16 9.55 -30.56
N VAL A 574 19.41 9.37 -29.27
CA VAL A 574 18.78 10.12 -28.20
C VAL A 574 19.67 11.31 -27.80
N TYR A 575 19.14 12.51 -27.95
CA TYR A 575 19.75 13.77 -27.52
C TYR A 575 19.43 14.11 -26.06
N GLY A 576 18.42 13.49 -25.46
CA GLY A 576 18.13 13.59 -24.04
C GLY A 576 16.75 14.13 -23.74
N PHE A 577 16.54 14.43 -22.45
CA PHE A 577 15.24 14.78 -21.89
C PHE A 577 15.40 15.97 -20.94
N GLY A 578 14.38 16.81 -20.83
CA GLY A 578 14.52 18.10 -20.16
C GLY A 578 13.21 18.83 -19.88
N GLY A 579 13.34 20.12 -19.59
CA GLY A 579 12.23 21.04 -19.42
C GLY A 579 12.62 22.48 -19.73
N ALA A 580 11.65 23.39 -19.87
CA ALA A 580 11.94 24.80 -20.09
C ALA A 580 12.21 25.55 -18.78
N ASP A 581 13.20 26.44 -18.84
CA ASP A 581 13.56 27.38 -17.79
C ASP A 581 12.80 28.70 -18.01
N THR A 582 11.52 28.67 -17.63
CA THR A 582 10.61 29.82 -17.67
C THR A 582 10.83 30.73 -16.45
N ASP A 583 10.42 32.01 -16.54
CA ASP A 583 10.48 32.88 -15.36
C ASP A 583 9.64 32.31 -14.21
N ALA A 584 8.51 31.67 -14.52
CA ALA A 584 7.70 30.95 -13.55
C ALA A 584 8.49 29.89 -12.77
N THR A 585 9.27 29.06 -13.45
CA THR A 585 10.15 28.07 -12.82
C THR A 585 11.14 28.75 -11.88
N GLY A 586 11.81 29.81 -12.35
CA GLY A 586 12.80 30.52 -11.55
C GLY A 586 12.19 31.27 -10.36
N VAL A 587 11.00 31.88 -10.50
CA VAL A 587 10.25 32.51 -9.40
C VAL A 587 9.89 31.47 -8.34
N ASN A 588 9.36 30.32 -8.74
CA ASN A 588 9.00 29.24 -7.83
C ASN A 588 10.21 28.63 -7.13
N LYS A 589 11.33 28.49 -7.83
CA LYS A 589 12.58 28.08 -7.19
C LYS A 589 13.08 29.10 -6.15
N ARG A 590 12.89 30.40 -6.40
CA ARG A 590 13.33 31.47 -5.48
C ARG A 590 12.34 31.77 -4.35
N SER A 591 11.09 31.33 -4.48
CA SER A 591 10.09 31.47 -3.42
C SER A 591 10.31 30.48 -2.27
N LEU A 592 11.05 29.41 -2.53
CA LEU A 592 11.58 28.46 -1.55
C LEU A 592 12.84 28.97 -0.84
N SER A 593 13.15 28.37 0.30
CA SER A 593 14.45 28.53 0.96
C SER A 593 15.59 28.05 0.07
N GLU A 594 16.82 28.50 0.35
CA GLU A 594 18.00 28.11 -0.44
C GLU A 594 18.19 26.58 -0.49
N ASP A 595 17.93 25.88 0.62
CA ASP A 595 18.02 24.43 0.71
C ASP A 595 16.91 23.72 -0.07
N ALA A 596 15.64 24.14 0.10
CA ALA A 596 14.52 23.56 -0.64
C ALA A 596 14.62 23.84 -2.15
N GLY A 597 15.00 25.05 -2.54
CA GLY A 597 15.24 25.43 -3.93
C GLY A 597 16.42 24.67 -4.56
N ASP A 598 17.52 24.41 -3.84
CA ASP A 598 18.61 23.56 -4.34
C ASP A 598 18.16 22.10 -4.50
N LYS A 599 17.36 21.58 -3.56
CA LYS A 599 16.77 20.23 -3.66
C LYS A 599 15.86 20.08 -4.87
N LEU A 600 15.11 21.12 -5.24
CA LEU A 600 14.29 21.14 -6.45
C LEU A 600 15.15 20.98 -7.71
N ILE A 601 16.23 21.77 -7.84
CA ILE A 601 17.13 21.66 -9.01
C ILE A 601 17.87 20.32 -9.02
N ARG A 602 18.31 19.82 -7.86
CA ARG A 602 18.91 18.48 -7.73
C ARG A 602 17.96 17.37 -8.18
N ALA A 603 16.68 17.48 -7.86
CA ALA A 603 15.69 16.49 -8.28
C ALA A 603 15.67 16.32 -9.81
N TYR A 604 15.95 17.38 -10.58
CA TYR A 604 16.05 17.30 -12.04
C TYR A 604 17.44 16.89 -12.54
N PHE A 605 18.50 17.55 -12.09
CA PHE A 605 19.79 17.49 -12.78
C PHE A 605 20.87 16.67 -12.07
N SER A 606 20.71 16.34 -10.78
CA SER A 606 21.78 15.63 -10.06
C SER A 606 21.79 14.12 -10.35
N PRO A 607 22.90 13.42 -10.06
CA PRO A 607 22.98 11.96 -10.15
C PRO A 607 22.00 11.23 -9.22
N GLU A 608 21.46 11.89 -8.20
CA GLU A 608 20.39 11.36 -7.33
C GLU A 608 18.98 11.70 -7.84
N GLY A 609 18.86 12.69 -8.73
CA GLY A 609 17.63 13.10 -9.40
C GLY A 609 17.29 12.29 -10.64
N ILE A 610 16.40 12.81 -11.48
CA ILE A 610 15.92 12.14 -12.71
C ILE A 610 16.85 12.32 -13.91
N GLY A 611 17.85 13.20 -13.85
CA GLY A 611 18.92 13.27 -14.85
C GLY A 611 18.56 14.04 -16.13
N TYR A 612 17.88 15.17 -16.02
CA TYR A 612 17.67 16.07 -17.16
C TYR A 612 18.98 16.53 -17.81
N THR A 613 18.96 16.61 -19.13
CA THR A 613 20.12 16.90 -19.98
C THR A 613 19.83 17.93 -21.07
N ILE A 614 18.58 18.38 -21.19
CA ILE A 614 18.17 19.45 -22.09
C ILE A 614 17.49 20.55 -21.26
N ILE A 615 17.76 21.81 -21.58
CA ILE A 615 17.00 22.95 -21.07
C ILE A 615 16.58 23.82 -22.26
N ARG A 616 15.29 24.12 -22.35
CA ARG A 616 14.76 25.12 -23.26
C ARG A 616 14.77 26.49 -22.58
N VAL A 617 15.28 27.53 -23.24
CA VAL A 617 15.34 28.89 -22.69
C VAL A 617 14.54 29.84 -23.60
N PRO A 618 13.46 30.47 -23.10
CA PRO A 618 12.76 31.50 -23.87
C PRO A 618 13.67 32.70 -24.17
N VAL A 619 13.67 33.15 -25.42
CA VAL A 619 14.29 34.42 -25.83
C VAL A 619 13.29 35.54 -25.58
N GLY A 620 13.52 36.34 -24.55
CA GLY A 620 12.56 37.33 -24.04
C GLY A 620 11.50 36.67 -23.16
N GLY A 621 10.36 37.36 -23.01
CA GLY A 621 9.25 36.88 -22.21
C GLY A 621 8.35 35.89 -22.94
N SER A 622 7.99 34.79 -22.28
CA SER A 622 6.96 33.85 -22.74
C SER A 622 5.60 34.15 -22.10
N ASP A 623 4.59 33.34 -22.35
CA ASP A 623 3.32 33.35 -21.61
C ASP A 623 3.49 33.02 -20.11
N PHE A 624 4.55 32.29 -19.74
CA PHE A 624 4.95 31.98 -18.34
C PHE A 624 6.00 32.94 -17.78
N SER A 625 6.06 34.15 -18.33
CA SER A 625 6.85 35.26 -17.78
C SER A 625 6.11 36.01 -16.68
N THR A 626 6.86 36.75 -15.85
CA THR A 626 6.31 37.66 -14.83
C THR A 626 5.52 38.82 -15.44
N HIS A 627 5.87 39.20 -16.67
CA HIS A 627 5.28 40.25 -17.47
C HIS A 627 5.70 40.10 -18.94
N PHE A 628 5.16 40.94 -19.82
CA PHE A 628 5.68 41.06 -21.19
C PHE A 628 7.02 41.80 -21.20
N TYR A 629 8.01 41.25 -21.91
CA TYR A 629 9.26 41.93 -22.25
C TYR A 629 9.93 41.29 -23.48
N THR A 630 10.74 42.08 -24.16
CA THR A 630 11.83 41.66 -25.04
C THR A 630 13.15 42.21 -24.48
N TYR A 631 14.23 42.16 -25.24
CA TYR A 631 15.53 42.70 -24.83
C TYR A 631 15.81 44.10 -25.37
N ASP A 632 14.90 44.68 -26.18
CA ASP A 632 15.07 46.01 -26.78
C ASP A 632 13.74 46.78 -26.87
N ASP A 633 13.03 46.82 -25.74
CA ASP A 633 11.75 47.52 -25.60
C ASP A 633 11.94 49.04 -25.45
N ASP A 634 10.90 49.84 -25.79
CA ASP A 634 10.83 51.30 -25.62
C ASP A 634 11.83 52.17 -26.42
N HIS A 635 12.64 51.57 -27.31
CA HIS A 635 13.64 52.27 -28.13
C HIS A 635 13.34 52.11 -29.63
N LYS A 636 12.38 52.89 -30.14
CA LYS A 636 11.97 52.84 -31.56
C LYS A 636 13.16 53.03 -32.50
N ASP A 637 13.21 52.17 -33.52
CA ASP A 637 14.20 52.19 -34.60
C ASP A 637 15.66 52.05 -34.10
N ASP A 638 15.91 51.28 -33.03
CA ASP A 638 17.27 50.95 -32.58
C ASP A 638 17.94 49.93 -33.50
N MET A 639 18.19 50.34 -34.75
CA MET A 639 18.76 49.51 -35.81
C MET A 639 20.15 48.94 -35.49
N ASP A 640 20.86 49.53 -34.51
CA ASP A 640 22.19 49.11 -34.08
C ASP A 640 22.16 48.30 -32.76
N LEU A 641 20.99 48.02 -32.17
CA LEU A 641 20.80 47.31 -30.90
C LEU A 641 21.65 47.89 -29.74
N LYS A 642 21.75 49.23 -29.67
CA LYS A 642 22.49 49.94 -28.62
C LYS A 642 21.85 49.81 -27.24
N PHE A 643 20.53 49.59 -27.20
CA PHE A 643 19.75 49.45 -25.98
C PHE A 643 19.39 47.99 -25.66
N PHE A 644 19.85 47.04 -26.49
CA PHE A 644 19.73 45.61 -26.21
C PHE A 644 20.34 45.28 -24.85
N ASN A 645 19.55 44.64 -23.98
CA ASN A 645 20.05 44.15 -22.70
C ASN A 645 19.21 42.97 -22.20
N LEU A 646 19.86 42.00 -21.56
CA LEU A 646 19.15 40.96 -20.81
C LEU A 646 18.42 41.58 -19.61
N THR A 647 17.31 40.96 -19.23
CA THR A 647 16.43 41.47 -18.16
C THR A 647 16.89 41.02 -16.77
N GLU A 648 16.28 41.58 -15.73
CA GLU A 648 16.52 41.14 -14.36
C GLU A 648 16.15 39.66 -14.18
N GLU A 649 15.10 39.20 -14.86
CA GLU A 649 14.68 37.81 -14.89
C GLU A 649 15.79 36.87 -15.41
N ASP A 650 16.47 37.22 -16.50
CA ASP A 650 17.60 36.40 -17.01
C ASP A 650 18.72 36.28 -15.98
N TYR A 651 19.14 37.40 -15.37
CA TYR A 651 20.25 37.43 -14.43
C TYR A 651 19.93 36.79 -13.08
N THR A 652 18.68 36.88 -12.63
CA THR A 652 18.31 36.48 -11.26
C THR A 652 17.57 35.14 -11.19
N LEU A 653 16.91 34.72 -12.28
CA LEU A 653 16.08 33.52 -12.34
C LEU A 653 16.75 32.45 -13.21
N LYS A 654 16.95 32.73 -14.51
CA LYS A 654 17.34 31.73 -15.51
C LYS A 654 18.82 31.33 -15.43
N ILE A 655 19.73 32.31 -15.59
CA ILE A 655 21.18 32.04 -15.66
C ILE A 655 21.71 31.34 -14.39
N PRO A 656 21.31 31.73 -13.17
CA PRO A 656 21.72 31.01 -11.95
C PRO A 656 21.21 29.57 -11.91
N LEU A 657 19.98 29.32 -12.39
CA LEU A 657 19.41 27.98 -12.47
C LEU A 657 20.20 27.11 -13.45
N ILE A 658 20.44 27.62 -14.67
CA ILE A 658 21.22 26.94 -15.71
C ILE A 658 22.62 26.58 -15.21
N LYS A 659 23.33 27.54 -14.60
CA LYS A 659 24.67 27.29 -14.03
C LYS A 659 24.63 26.21 -12.96
N ARG A 660 23.61 26.26 -12.09
CA ARG A 660 23.46 25.24 -11.05
C ARG A 660 23.15 23.86 -11.63
N ALA A 661 22.34 23.78 -12.67
CA ALA A 661 22.07 22.55 -13.39
C ALA A 661 23.35 21.99 -14.04
N GLN A 662 24.15 22.84 -14.69
CA GLN A 662 25.44 22.46 -15.28
C GLN A 662 26.46 21.98 -14.26
N GLU A 663 26.46 22.53 -13.04
CA GLU A 663 27.31 22.07 -11.92
C GLU A 663 26.89 20.69 -11.40
N LEU A 664 25.58 20.42 -11.37
CA LEU A 664 25.02 19.20 -10.79
C LEU A 664 25.06 18.02 -11.76
N SER A 665 24.88 18.29 -13.05
CA SER A 665 24.79 17.24 -14.06
C SER A 665 26.13 16.54 -14.28
N PRO A 666 26.19 15.21 -14.27
CA PRO A 666 27.42 14.46 -14.56
C PRO A 666 27.83 14.53 -16.05
N ILE A 667 26.95 15.03 -16.91
CA ILE A 667 27.16 15.17 -18.36
C ILE A 667 26.73 16.56 -18.86
N PRO A 668 27.27 17.03 -19.99
CA PRO A 668 26.94 18.36 -20.52
C PRO A 668 25.43 18.53 -20.80
N ILE A 669 24.87 19.65 -20.34
CA ILE A 669 23.48 20.02 -20.62
C ILE A 669 23.41 20.73 -21.98
N ARG A 670 22.49 20.29 -22.84
CA ARG A 670 22.16 20.97 -24.10
C ARG A 670 21.15 22.07 -23.84
N LEU A 671 21.54 23.31 -24.11
CA LEU A 671 20.63 24.45 -24.06
C LEU A 671 20.10 24.74 -25.46
N PHE A 672 18.80 24.96 -25.64
CA PHE A 672 18.28 25.54 -26.87
C PHE A 672 17.31 26.68 -26.60
N SER A 673 17.29 27.66 -27.49
CA SER A 673 16.47 28.86 -27.32
C SER A 673 15.29 28.92 -28.29
N SER A 674 14.21 29.57 -27.89
CA SER A 674 13.02 29.77 -28.74
C SER A 674 12.36 31.11 -28.38
N PRO A 675 12.11 32.03 -29.34
CA PRO A 675 11.46 33.31 -29.04
C PRO A 675 9.93 33.22 -29.13
N TRP A 676 9.26 34.07 -28.35
CA TRP A 676 7.82 34.31 -28.49
C TRP A 676 7.52 35.47 -29.42
N SER A 677 8.32 36.55 -29.39
CA SER A 677 8.12 37.72 -30.25
C SER A 677 9.39 38.55 -30.42
N ALA A 678 9.46 39.31 -31.51
CA ALA A 678 10.40 40.43 -31.65
C ALA A 678 9.89 41.67 -30.88
N PRO A 679 10.76 42.68 -30.61
CA PRO A 679 10.33 43.99 -30.10
C PRO A 679 9.20 44.58 -30.95
N ASP A 680 8.27 45.30 -30.31
CA ASP A 680 7.07 45.83 -30.95
C ASP A 680 7.37 46.68 -32.19
N TRP A 681 8.39 47.53 -32.11
CA TRP A 681 8.81 48.42 -33.19
C TRP A 681 9.38 47.69 -34.41
N MET A 682 9.72 46.41 -34.30
CA MET A 682 10.16 45.58 -35.42
C MET A 682 8.99 44.90 -36.18
N LYS A 683 7.74 45.07 -35.72
CA LYS A 683 6.58 44.33 -36.24
C LYS A 683 5.72 45.18 -37.16
N ASP A 684 5.08 44.53 -38.14
CA ASP A 684 4.27 45.18 -39.19
C ASP A 684 3.10 46.05 -38.69
N ILE A 685 2.59 45.77 -37.49
CA ILE A 685 1.52 46.55 -36.84
C ILE A 685 1.94 47.27 -35.57
N ASN A 686 3.22 47.22 -35.18
CA ASN A 686 3.75 47.76 -33.93
C ASN A 686 2.97 47.31 -32.67
N ASP A 687 2.62 46.02 -32.60
CA ASP A 687 1.86 45.43 -31.48
C ASP A 687 2.28 43.97 -31.25
N THR A 688 2.71 43.65 -30.04
CA THR A 688 3.19 42.32 -29.64
C THR A 688 2.12 41.40 -29.09
N THR A 689 0.93 41.93 -28.82
CA THR A 689 -0.21 41.20 -28.26
C THR A 689 -1.21 40.75 -29.33
N LYS A 690 -0.95 41.06 -30.60
CA LYS A 690 -1.82 40.75 -31.73
C LYS A 690 -1.11 39.89 -32.76
N ALA A 691 -1.88 39.14 -33.54
CA ALA A 691 -1.38 38.46 -34.73
C ALA A 691 -0.67 39.48 -35.64
N SER A 692 0.60 39.22 -35.91
CA SER A 692 1.53 40.18 -36.52
C SER A 692 2.79 39.48 -36.96
N ARG A 693 3.56 40.14 -37.81
CA ARG A 693 4.76 39.56 -38.43
C ARG A 693 5.93 40.52 -38.29
N LEU A 694 7.14 39.99 -38.50
CA LEU A 694 8.32 40.84 -38.63
C LEU A 694 8.19 41.69 -39.89
N ASP A 695 8.42 43.00 -39.78
CA ASP A 695 8.49 43.87 -40.95
C ASP A 695 9.84 43.64 -41.67
N GLU A 696 9.78 43.44 -42.99
CA GLU A 696 10.92 43.14 -43.86
C GLU A 696 12.10 44.10 -43.68
N GLN A 697 11.82 45.37 -43.36
CA GLN A 697 12.88 46.37 -43.14
C GLN A 697 13.76 46.06 -41.93
N TYR A 698 13.32 45.19 -41.01
CA TYR A 698 14.03 44.82 -39.79
C TYR A 698 14.64 43.41 -39.82
N TYR A 699 14.62 42.72 -40.96
CA TYR A 699 15.19 41.37 -41.09
C TYR A 699 16.65 41.28 -40.64
N GLU A 700 17.49 42.26 -41.00
CA GLU A 700 18.90 42.31 -40.60
C GLU A 700 19.06 42.57 -39.10
N VAL A 701 18.34 43.56 -38.55
CA VAL A 701 18.47 43.88 -37.10
C VAL A 701 17.94 42.75 -36.23
N TYR A 702 16.86 42.07 -36.62
CA TYR A 702 16.35 40.92 -35.86
C TYR A 702 17.27 39.69 -35.95
N ALA A 703 17.99 39.50 -37.06
CA ALA A 703 19.07 38.50 -37.11
C ALA A 703 20.21 38.83 -36.12
N ASN A 704 20.59 40.11 -36.04
CA ASN A 704 21.60 40.57 -35.07
C ASN A 704 21.10 40.55 -33.61
N TYR A 705 19.78 40.59 -33.40
CA TYR A 705 19.16 40.45 -32.08
C TYR A 705 19.42 39.05 -31.50
N TYR A 706 19.35 38.01 -32.33
CA TYR A 706 19.76 36.66 -31.95
C TYR A 706 21.25 36.57 -31.58
N VAL A 707 22.12 37.20 -32.37
CA VAL A 707 23.56 37.25 -32.08
C VAL A 707 23.80 37.95 -30.75
N SER A 708 23.13 39.08 -30.49
CA SER A 708 23.26 39.83 -29.24
C SER A 708 22.78 39.03 -28.03
N PHE A 709 21.70 38.24 -28.17
CA PHE A 709 21.24 37.31 -27.15
C PHE A 709 22.28 36.21 -26.85
N LEU A 710 22.83 35.58 -27.89
CA LEU A 710 23.84 34.54 -27.74
C LEU A 710 25.13 35.09 -27.12
N ASP A 711 25.59 36.26 -27.56
CA ASP A 711 26.75 36.96 -27.00
C ASP A 711 26.54 37.27 -25.52
N ALA A 712 25.38 37.82 -25.15
CA ALA A 712 25.08 38.19 -23.77
C ALA A 712 25.04 36.97 -22.81
N TYR A 713 24.52 35.82 -23.26
CA TYR A 713 24.59 34.58 -22.49
C TYR A 713 26.00 33.98 -22.47
N ALA A 714 26.75 34.07 -23.57
CA ALA A 714 28.13 33.62 -23.65
C ALA A 714 29.06 34.42 -22.71
N GLU A 715 28.83 35.72 -22.53
CA GLU A 715 29.52 36.55 -21.51
C GLU A 715 29.31 36.03 -20.09
N GLN A 716 28.21 35.31 -19.85
CA GLN A 716 27.91 34.66 -18.58
C GLN A 716 28.44 33.22 -18.50
N ASN A 717 29.18 32.74 -19.51
CA ASN A 717 29.63 31.36 -19.70
C ASN A 717 28.46 30.36 -19.85
N VAL A 718 27.39 30.81 -20.52
CA VAL A 718 26.25 29.95 -20.87
C VAL A 718 26.18 29.87 -22.38
N GLU A 719 26.45 28.68 -22.93
CA GLU A 719 26.50 28.44 -24.37
C GLU A 719 25.29 27.60 -24.83
N PHE A 720 24.73 27.97 -25.99
CA PHE A 720 23.62 27.26 -26.59
C PHE A 720 24.10 26.16 -27.54
N TRP A 721 23.35 25.06 -27.57
CA TRP A 721 23.50 23.95 -28.52
C TRP A 721 22.61 24.15 -29.76
N GLY A 722 21.45 24.75 -29.61
CA GLY A 722 20.51 24.96 -30.71
C GLY A 722 19.54 26.12 -30.48
N LEU A 723 18.68 26.36 -31.47
CA LEU A 723 17.60 27.34 -31.37
C LEU A 723 16.44 27.02 -32.33
N THR A 724 15.27 27.58 -32.06
CA THR A 724 14.19 27.69 -33.04
C THR A 724 14.06 29.15 -33.49
N PRO A 725 13.79 29.44 -34.79
CA PRO A 725 13.61 30.79 -35.28
C PRO A 725 12.36 31.51 -34.73
N GLN A 726 11.34 30.74 -34.33
CA GLN A 726 10.08 31.24 -33.80
C GLN A 726 9.29 30.11 -33.13
N ASN A 727 8.76 30.34 -31.93
CA ASN A 727 7.71 29.52 -31.33
C ASN A 727 6.36 29.75 -32.03
N GLU A 728 5.68 28.68 -32.44
CA GLU A 728 4.35 28.70 -33.07
C GLU A 728 4.14 29.74 -34.20
N PRO A 729 4.95 29.67 -35.27
CA PRO A 729 4.93 30.65 -36.36
C PRO A 729 3.59 30.75 -37.10
N ASP A 730 2.76 29.70 -37.11
CA ASP A 730 1.41 29.75 -37.68
C ASP A 730 0.42 30.42 -36.74
N HIS A 731 0.47 30.08 -35.45
CA HIS A 731 -0.41 30.66 -34.44
C HIS A 731 -0.26 32.19 -34.38
N GLY A 732 0.97 32.72 -34.49
CA GLY A 732 1.23 34.15 -34.55
C GLY A 732 0.65 34.89 -35.78
N LEU A 733 0.19 34.18 -36.82
CA LEU A 733 -0.52 34.75 -37.96
C LEU A 733 -2.03 34.85 -37.74
N GLU A 734 -2.59 33.97 -36.91
CA GLU A 734 -4.04 33.78 -36.77
C GLU A 734 -4.57 34.31 -35.43
N TYR A 735 -3.79 34.18 -34.36
CA TYR A 735 -4.20 34.44 -32.99
C TYR A 735 -3.23 35.40 -32.30
N GLY A 736 -3.79 36.29 -31.49
CA GLY A 736 -3.06 37.34 -30.79
C GLY A 736 -3.61 37.52 -29.40
N PHE A 737 -3.22 36.63 -28.49
CA PHE A 737 -3.67 36.64 -27.10
C PHE A 737 -2.52 36.88 -26.10
N PHE A 738 -1.27 36.70 -26.53
CA PHE A 738 -0.03 36.89 -25.77
C PHE A 738 1.14 37.12 -26.75
N ASN A 739 2.38 37.13 -26.25
CA ASN A 739 3.60 37.35 -27.04
C ASN A 739 3.66 36.36 -28.20
N SER A 740 3.39 36.81 -29.42
CA SER A 740 3.45 35.94 -30.59
C SER A 740 3.99 36.71 -31.79
N MET A 741 4.62 35.99 -32.72
CA MET A 741 5.01 36.54 -34.01
C MET A 741 4.84 35.46 -35.08
N GLY A 742 4.08 35.79 -36.12
CA GLY A 742 3.76 34.87 -37.20
C GLY A 742 4.76 34.91 -38.35
N TRP A 743 4.87 33.80 -39.07
CA TRP A 743 5.68 33.69 -40.27
C TRP A 743 4.99 32.85 -41.34
N TYR A 744 4.96 33.35 -42.58
CA TYR A 744 4.75 32.46 -43.72
C TYR A 744 6.03 31.67 -44.02
N PRO A 745 5.92 30.41 -44.49
CA PRO A 745 7.10 29.60 -44.82
C PRO A 745 8.08 30.29 -45.80
N SER A 746 7.56 31.04 -46.77
CA SER A 746 8.38 31.79 -47.73
C SER A 746 9.17 32.93 -47.08
N GLU A 747 8.59 33.61 -46.10
CA GLU A 747 9.20 34.73 -45.40
C GLU A 747 10.30 34.23 -44.47
N MET A 748 10.03 33.15 -43.72
CA MET A 748 11.04 32.54 -42.86
C MET A 748 12.20 31.98 -43.68
N LEU A 749 11.91 31.38 -44.84
CA LEU A 749 12.94 30.94 -45.79
C LEU A 749 13.85 32.09 -46.23
N GLU A 750 13.26 33.20 -46.66
CA GLU A 750 14.00 34.40 -47.09
C GLU A 750 14.84 34.96 -45.95
N TRP A 751 14.25 35.06 -44.75
CA TRP A 751 14.92 35.61 -43.59
C TRP A 751 16.09 34.74 -43.11
N ILE A 752 15.90 33.42 -43.02
CA ILE A 752 16.97 32.50 -42.58
C ILE A 752 18.13 32.51 -43.57
N VAL A 753 17.85 32.36 -44.87
CA VAL A 753 18.89 32.27 -45.89
C VAL A 753 19.59 33.60 -46.12
N GLY A 754 18.84 34.71 -46.07
CA GLY A 754 19.36 36.04 -46.36
C GLY A 754 20.06 36.71 -45.18
N TYR A 755 19.62 36.43 -43.93
CA TYR A 755 19.97 37.25 -42.77
C TYR A 755 20.40 36.39 -41.57
N LEU A 756 19.52 35.56 -40.99
CA LEU A 756 19.82 34.86 -39.74
C LEU A 756 21.01 33.90 -39.86
N GLY A 757 21.00 33.01 -40.85
CA GLY A 757 22.08 32.05 -41.08
C GLY A 757 23.44 32.74 -41.27
N PRO A 758 23.57 33.68 -42.22
CA PRO A 758 24.80 34.46 -42.40
C PRO A 758 25.25 35.25 -41.16
N ALA A 759 24.31 35.81 -40.38
CA ALA A 759 24.64 36.53 -39.14
C ALA A 759 25.23 35.59 -38.08
N LEU A 760 24.64 34.40 -37.89
CA LEU A 760 25.15 33.38 -36.98
C LEU A 760 26.53 32.88 -37.42
N ASP A 761 26.73 32.59 -38.71
CA ASP A 761 28.05 32.21 -39.26
C ASP A 761 29.11 33.29 -39.00
N ALA A 762 28.77 34.56 -39.26
CA ALA A 762 29.68 35.68 -39.08
C ALA A 762 30.06 35.91 -37.60
N ALA A 763 29.14 35.63 -36.68
CA ALA A 763 29.34 35.73 -35.24
C ALA A 763 30.04 34.50 -34.62
N GLY A 764 30.24 33.42 -35.38
CA GLY A 764 30.86 32.18 -34.89
C GLY A 764 29.87 31.16 -34.29
N TYR A 765 28.57 31.36 -34.51
CA TYR A 765 27.48 30.49 -34.07
C TYR A 765 26.93 29.57 -35.17
N GLY A 766 27.64 29.43 -36.29
CA GLY A 766 27.22 28.62 -37.44
C GLY A 766 27.01 27.11 -37.15
N ASP A 767 27.59 26.59 -36.07
CA ASP A 767 27.47 25.19 -35.68
C ASP A 767 26.18 24.87 -34.89
N LEU A 768 25.43 25.90 -34.48
CA LEU A 768 24.18 25.76 -33.73
C LEU A 768 23.14 24.92 -34.48
N LYS A 769 22.41 24.09 -33.74
CA LYS A 769 21.30 23.30 -34.30
C LYS A 769 20.04 24.13 -34.40
N MET A 770 19.83 24.75 -35.56
CA MET A 770 18.59 25.46 -35.87
C MET A 770 17.46 24.49 -36.22
N MET A 771 16.30 24.66 -35.60
CA MET A 771 15.11 23.84 -35.82
C MET A 771 13.90 24.68 -36.22
N ILE A 772 13.26 24.38 -37.36
CA ILE A 772 12.06 25.10 -37.83
C ILE A 772 10.77 24.39 -37.37
N ASN A 773 9.61 24.99 -37.67
CA ASN A 773 8.26 24.61 -37.21
C ASN A 773 7.97 25.04 -35.77
N ASP A 774 8.61 24.45 -34.76
CA ASP A 774 8.33 24.67 -33.30
C ASP A 774 6.83 24.83 -33.02
N HIS A 775 6.05 23.87 -33.52
CA HIS A 775 4.60 23.90 -33.53
C HIS A 775 3.99 22.48 -33.60
N GLN A 776 2.67 22.42 -33.77
CA GLN A 776 1.88 21.19 -33.78
C GLN A 776 2.30 20.22 -34.90
N ARG A 777 2.07 18.91 -34.69
CA ARG A 777 2.40 17.87 -35.69
C ARG A 777 1.67 18.10 -37.01
N THR A 778 0.46 18.63 -36.94
CA THR A 778 -0.35 18.98 -38.13
C THR A 778 0.32 20.00 -39.06
N MET A 779 1.30 20.78 -38.57
CA MET A 779 2.04 21.77 -39.36
C MET A 779 3.29 21.21 -40.04
N ILE A 780 3.75 20.01 -39.67
CA ILE A 780 4.99 19.39 -40.18
C ILE A 780 5.02 19.37 -41.71
N ALA A 781 3.95 18.90 -42.36
CA ALA A 781 3.92 18.79 -43.82
C ALA A 781 4.10 20.16 -44.51
N LYS A 782 3.59 21.24 -43.90
CA LYS A 782 3.72 22.61 -44.43
C LYS A 782 5.16 23.12 -44.33
N TRP A 783 5.80 22.93 -43.18
CA TRP A 783 7.15 23.44 -42.93
C TRP A 783 8.24 22.56 -43.52
N ALA A 784 8.00 21.26 -43.66
CA ALA A 784 8.92 20.31 -44.25
C ALA A 784 9.24 20.65 -45.72
N GLU A 785 8.31 21.25 -46.47
CA GLU A 785 8.52 21.70 -47.84
C GLU A 785 9.73 22.65 -47.99
N LEU A 786 10.07 23.38 -46.94
CA LEU A 786 11.19 24.32 -46.96
C LEU A 786 12.55 23.60 -47.08
N TYR A 787 12.68 22.35 -46.62
CA TYR A 787 13.92 21.57 -46.73
C TYR A 787 14.32 21.25 -48.16
N LYS A 788 13.38 21.32 -49.12
CA LYS A 788 13.67 21.19 -50.56
C LYS A 788 14.56 22.32 -51.09
N ASN A 789 14.68 23.44 -50.36
CA ASN A 789 15.60 24.51 -50.68
C ASN A 789 17.01 24.20 -50.12
N GLU A 790 17.96 23.90 -51.01
CA GLU A 790 19.35 23.60 -50.63
C GLU A 790 20.05 24.71 -49.84
N SER A 791 19.64 25.97 -50.00
CA SER A 791 20.24 27.09 -49.26
C SER A 791 19.77 27.12 -47.81
N LEU A 792 18.50 26.79 -47.56
CA LEU A 792 17.96 26.68 -46.20
C LEU A 792 18.51 25.44 -45.50
N SER A 793 18.56 24.30 -46.20
CA SER A 793 18.97 23.02 -45.61
C SER A 793 20.39 23.03 -45.04
N LYS A 794 21.23 23.99 -45.44
CA LYS A 794 22.56 24.23 -44.84
C LYS A 794 22.51 24.80 -43.43
N PHE A 795 21.50 25.62 -43.12
CA PHE A 795 21.36 26.27 -41.82
C PHE A 795 20.48 25.47 -40.88
N VAL A 796 19.43 24.82 -41.40
CA VAL A 796 18.45 24.10 -40.58
C VAL A 796 18.87 22.65 -40.38
N SER A 797 19.03 22.24 -39.12
CA SER A 797 19.51 20.91 -38.73
C SER A 797 18.38 19.93 -38.40
N GLY A 798 17.20 20.42 -38.05
CA GLY A 798 16.09 19.55 -37.63
C GLY A 798 14.77 20.31 -37.52
N MET A 799 13.74 19.63 -37.01
CA MET A 799 12.41 20.18 -36.82
C MET A 799 11.95 20.05 -35.37
N ALA A 800 11.46 21.16 -34.84
CA ALA A 800 10.85 21.24 -33.52
C ALA A 800 9.35 21.00 -33.63
N VAL A 801 8.80 20.24 -32.69
CA VAL A 801 7.39 19.85 -32.68
C VAL A 801 6.84 19.82 -31.25
N HIS A 802 5.55 20.09 -31.07
CA HIS A 802 4.80 19.89 -29.82
C HIS A 802 3.34 19.54 -30.12
N TRP A 803 2.49 19.32 -29.10
CA TRP A 803 1.05 19.10 -29.30
C TRP A 803 0.18 19.73 -28.22
N TYR A 804 -0.89 20.40 -28.68
CA TYR A 804 -1.92 20.98 -27.81
C TYR A 804 -3.33 20.60 -28.24
N THR A 805 -3.59 20.65 -29.55
CA THR A 805 -4.93 20.46 -30.12
C THR A 805 -5.01 19.30 -31.11
N ASP A 806 -3.94 18.52 -31.28
CA ASP A 806 -3.83 17.46 -32.28
C ASP A 806 -3.80 16.05 -31.68
N GLN A 807 -4.46 15.84 -30.54
CA GLN A 807 -4.47 14.57 -29.80
C GLN A 807 -4.89 13.37 -30.68
N ASP A 808 -5.74 13.60 -31.69
CA ASP A 808 -6.20 12.59 -32.66
C ASP A 808 -5.32 12.46 -33.93
N SER A 809 -4.24 13.23 -34.05
CA SER A 809 -3.37 13.17 -35.23
C SER A 809 -2.50 11.92 -35.21
N ASP A 810 -2.42 11.24 -36.36
CA ASP A 810 -1.61 10.03 -36.54
C ASP A 810 -0.12 10.37 -36.38
N PRO A 811 0.58 9.83 -35.36
CA PRO A 811 1.99 10.13 -35.12
C PRO A 811 2.91 9.71 -36.27
N LYS A 812 2.44 8.85 -37.19
CA LYS A 812 3.20 8.45 -38.40
C LYS A 812 3.66 9.61 -39.28
N ILE A 813 3.08 10.81 -39.14
CA ILE A 813 3.59 11.99 -39.84
C ILE A 813 5.06 12.31 -39.49
N LEU A 814 5.49 11.98 -38.27
CA LEU A 814 6.89 12.12 -37.83
C LEU A 814 7.79 11.12 -38.55
N THR A 815 7.36 9.87 -38.67
CA THR A 815 8.04 8.84 -39.46
C THR A 815 8.09 9.21 -40.94
N GLN A 816 7.01 9.74 -41.51
CA GLN A 816 6.99 10.23 -42.90
C GLN A 816 8.00 11.36 -43.12
N PHE A 817 8.12 12.28 -42.17
CA PHE A 817 9.14 13.33 -42.24
C PHE A 817 10.55 12.75 -42.22
N HIS A 818 10.83 11.80 -41.32
CA HIS A 818 12.13 11.14 -41.27
C HIS A 818 12.45 10.40 -42.58
N ASP A 819 11.49 9.67 -43.15
CA ASP A 819 11.67 8.95 -44.40
C ASP A 819 11.99 9.90 -45.58
N GLU A 820 11.42 11.10 -45.60
CA GLU A 820 11.67 12.12 -46.63
C GLU A 820 12.98 12.90 -46.39
N TYR A 821 13.34 13.14 -45.12
CA TYR A 821 14.49 13.96 -44.70
C TYR A 821 15.32 13.28 -43.59
N PRO A 822 15.97 12.13 -43.87
CA PRO A 822 16.60 11.30 -42.84
C PRO A 822 17.81 11.95 -42.15
N GLU A 823 18.40 12.98 -42.75
CA GLU A 823 19.49 13.76 -42.17
C GLU A 823 19.01 14.85 -41.19
N LYS A 824 17.69 15.07 -41.09
CA LYS A 824 17.09 16.09 -40.22
C LYS A 824 16.49 15.42 -39.00
N PHE A 825 16.93 15.84 -37.81
CA PHE A 825 16.41 15.28 -36.56
C PHE A 825 15.05 15.90 -36.21
N LEU A 826 14.26 15.16 -35.42
CA LEU A 826 13.05 15.67 -34.78
C LEU A 826 13.30 15.85 -33.28
N LEU A 827 12.86 16.97 -32.72
CA LEU A 827 12.90 17.23 -31.28
C LEU A 827 11.53 17.69 -30.79
N TYR A 828 10.99 17.02 -29.77
CA TYR A 828 9.80 17.54 -29.11
C TYR A 828 10.18 18.67 -28.17
N THR A 829 9.64 19.86 -28.39
CA THR A 829 9.88 21.01 -27.52
C THR A 829 8.91 21.05 -26.34
N GLU A 830 7.76 20.35 -26.41
CA GLU A 830 6.70 20.30 -25.36
C GLU A 830 5.83 19.01 -25.41
N ALA A 831 6.39 17.80 -25.61
CA ALA A 831 5.64 16.53 -25.67
C ALA A 831 6.48 15.22 -25.80
N CYS A 832 5.87 14.02 -25.69
CA CYS A 832 6.59 12.75 -25.89
C CYS A 832 5.94 11.80 -26.91
N ASP A 833 6.68 11.41 -27.95
CA ASP A 833 6.47 10.19 -28.77
C ASP A 833 7.81 9.77 -29.39
N MET A 834 8.48 8.84 -28.72
CA MET A 834 9.80 8.32 -29.11
C MET A 834 9.72 7.14 -30.10
N ASN A 835 8.51 6.61 -30.37
CA ASN A 835 8.33 5.51 -31.31
C ASN A 835 8.35 5.97 -32.78
N ASN A 836 8.36 7.28 -33.02
CA ASN A 836 8.32 7.88 -34.35
C ASN A 836 9.49 8.86 -34.59
N TRP A 837 10.73 8.38 -34.44
CA TRP A 837 11.97 9.07 -34.81
C TRP A 837 12.33 10.36 -34.06
N VAL A 838 11.64 10.67 -32.96
CA VAL A 838 11.99 11.83 -32.14
C VAL A 838 13.20 11.52 -31.27
N THR A 839 14.15 12.47 -31.24
CA THR A 839 15.46 12.32 -30.59
C THR A 839 15.49 12.75 -29.13
N GLY A 840 14.45 13.44 -28.64
CA GLY A 840 14.40 13.91 -27.27
C GLY A 840 13.20 14.81 -27.01
N TRP A 841 13.08 15.24 -25.77
CA TRP A 841 11.92 15.99 -25.30
C TRP A 841 12.26 17.02 -24.21
N THR A 842 11.64 18.19 -24.25
CA THR A 842 11.51 19.10 -23.10
C THR A 842 10.06 19.31 -22.64
N ASP A 843 9.81 19.24 -21.34
CA ASP A 843 8.54 19.69 -20.77
C ASP A 843 8.40 21.22 -20.79
N TRP A 844 7.17 21.74 -20.78
CA TRP A 844 6.93 23.17 -20.91
C TRP A 844 7.32 23.97 -19.66
N ASN A 845 6.98 23.50 -18.46
CA ASN A 845 7.42 24.13 -17.21
C ASN A 845 8.04 23.09 -16.28
N MET A 846 9.22 23.37 -15.74
CA MET A 846 9.81 22.50 -14.72
C MET A 846 9.13 22.68 -13.36
N ALA A 847 8.74 23.91 -12.98
CA ALA A 847 8.05 24.13 -11.72
C ALA A 847 7.02 25.26 -11.79
N LEU A 848 5.84 25.03 -11.20
CA LEU A 848 4.76 26.01 -11.05
C LEU A 848 4.30 26.07 -9.59
N ASP A 849 3.57 27.12 -9.20
CA ASP A 849 2.93 27.20 -7.88
C ASP A 849 1.62 26.41 -7.82
N LEU A 850 0.97 26.40 -6.65
CA LEU A 850 -0.33 25.76 -6.42
C LEU A 850 -1.47 26.27 -7.32
N GLU A 851 -1.31 27.41 -7.99
CA GLU A 851 -2.28 28.00 -8.91
C GLU A 851 -1.87 27.84 -10.39
N GLY A 852 -0.75 27.15 -10.68
CA GLY A 852 -0.21 26.95 -12.03
C GLY A 852 0.53 28.19 -12.57
N GLY A 853 1.03 29.06 -11.70
CA GLY A 853 1.68 30.32 -12.04
C GLY A 853 3.13 30.45 -11.55
N PRO A 854 3.71 31.66 -11.63
CA PRO A 854 3.10 32.86 -12.21
C PRO A 854 3.04 32.84 -13.75
N ASN A 855 1.98 33.38 -14.33
CA ASN A 855 1.87 33.62 -15.76
C ASN A 855 1.06 34.91 -15.98
N TRP A 856 1.52 35.78 -16.88
CA TRP A 856 0.93 37.12 -17.04
C TRP A 856 -0.31 37.15 -17.96
N VAL A 857 -0.59 36.03 -18.66
CA VAL A 857 -1.68 35.91 -19.65
C VAL A 857 -2.85 35.04 -19.17
N SER A 858 -2.83 34.56 -17.93
CA SER A 858 -3.82 33.63 -17.39
C SER A 858 -3.93 32.31 -18.18
N ASN A 859 -2.78 31.77 -18.60
CA ASN A 859 -2.67 30.42 -19.15
C ASN A 859 -2.51 29.42 -17.99
N TYR A 860 -3.37 28.41 -17.91
CA TYR A 860 -3.37 27.45 -16.81
C TYR A 860 -2.93 26.08 -17.34
N VAL A 861 -1.67 25.72 -17.06
CA VAL A 861 -1.08 24.42 -17.39
C VAL A 861 -0.51 23.78 -16.13
N ASP A 862 -0.14 22.52 -16.24
CA ASP A 862 0.45 21.74 -15.13
C ASP A 862 1.98 21.63 -15.27
N ALA A 863 2.66 21.18 -14.22
CA ALA A 863 4.11 20.95 -14.21
C ALA A 863 4.52 19.73 -13.36
N PRO A 864 5.69 19.11 -13.62
CA PRO A 864 6.10 17.91 -12.87
C PRO A 864 6.41 18.19 -11.41
N ILE A 865 6.78 19.43 -11.06
CA ILE A 865 6.92 19.88 -9.69
C ILE A 865 5.98 21.06 -9.41
N ILE A 866 5.23 20.96 -8.31
CA ILE A 866 4.39 22.04 -7.79
C ILE A 866 4.98 22.58 -6.49
N VAL A 867 5.12 23.90 -6.40
CA VAL A 867 5.75 24.58 -5.26
C VAL A 867 4.70 25.18 -4.33
N ASN A 868 4.87 24.91 -3.04
CA ASN A 868 4.15 25.57 -1.95
C ASN A 868 5.14 26.42 -1.13
N ALA A 869 5.33 27.66 -1.58
CA ALA A 869 6.26 28.60 -0.96
C ALA A 869 5.94 28.90 0.51
N THR A 870 4.65 28.88 0.88
CA THR A 870 4.22 29.18 2.27
C THR A 870 4.67 28.08 3.23
N ALA A 871 4.72 26.83 2.76
CA ALA A 871 5.19 25.69 3.53
C ALA A 871 6.69 25.42 3.39
N ASP A 872 7.39 26.11 2.48
CA ASP A 872 8.76 25.79 2.06
C ASP A 872 8.89 24.35 1.51
N GLU A 873 7.87 23.91 0.78
CA GLU A 873 7.72 22.55 0.25
C GLU A 873 7.53 22.55 -1.27
N PHE A 874 7.86 21.43 -1.91
CA PHE A 874 7.48 21.16 -3.29
C PHE A 874 7.03 19.69 -3.44
N TYR A 875 6.08 19.46 -4.34
CA TYR A 875 5.47 18.17 -4.58
C TYR A 875 5.88 17.66 -5.96
N LYS A 876 6.39 16.43 -6.02
CA LYS A 876 6.68 15.73 -7.28
C LYS A 876 5.42 15.04 -7.74
N GLN A 877 4.92 15.43 -8.91
CA GLN A 877 3.72 14.86 -9.51
C GLN A 877 3.98 13.49 -10.12
N PRO A 878 2.93 12.68 -10.41
CA PRO A 878 3.08 11.42 -11.16
C PRO A 878 3.84 11.59 -12.48
N MET A 879 3.64 12.71 -13.19
CA MET A 879 4.39 12.99 -14.42
C MET A 879 5.91 13.08 -14.18
N PHE A 880 6.38 13.60 -13.05
CA PHE A 880 7.81 13.64 -12.71
C PHE A 880 8.43 12.23 -12.69
N TYR A 881 7.70 11.25 -12.15
CA TYR A 881 8.16 9.87 -12.10
C TYR A 881 8.04 9.18 -13.46
N ALA A 882 7.02 9.47 -14.25
CA ALA A 882 6.92 8.99 -15.63
C ALA A 882 8.12 9.45 -16.48
N LEU A 883 8.52 10.72 -16.35
CA LEU A 883 9.72 11.28 -17.00
C LEU A 883 11.02 10.61 -16.56
N ALA A 884 11.08 10.14 -15.31
CA ALA A 884 12.26 9.51 -14.75
C ALA A 884 12.64 8.22 -15.49
N HIS A 885 11.65 7.45 -15.98
CA HIS A 885 11.93 6.22 -16.75
C HIS A 885 12.77 6.47 -18.00
N PHE A 886 12.62 7.64 -18.63
CA PHE A 886 13.39 8.03 -19.80
C PHE A 886 14.66 8.78 -19.38
N SER A 887 14.50 9.94 -18.74
CA SER A 887 15.60 10.86 -18.41
C SER A 887 16.71 10.21 -17.58
N LYS A 888 16.38 9.29 -16.67
CA LYS A 888 17.36 8.67 -15.78
C LYS A 888 18.16 7.56 -16.44
N PHE A 889 17.50 6.76 -17.25
CA PHE A 889 18.03 5.48 -17.74
C PHE A 889 18.48 5.54 -19.19
N VAL A 890 18.02 6.53 -19.96
CA VAL A 890 18.34 6.71 -21.38
C VAL A 890 19.19 7.98 -21.55
N PRO A 891 20.50 7.92 -21.20
CA PRO A 891 21.38 9.08 -21.32
C PRO A 891 21.58 9.48 -22.79
N PRO A 892 21.98 10.75 -23.05
CA PRO A 892 22.44 11.19 -24.36
C PRO A 892 23.44 10.23 -25.03
N GLY A 893 23.22 9.98 -26.32
CA GLY A 893 24.00 9.01 -27.11
C GLY A 893 23.46 7.58 -27.04
N SER A 894 22.38 7.34 -26.29
CA SER A 894 21.61 6.10 -26.43
C SER A 894 20.97 6.04 -27.81
N VAL A 895 20.68 4.84 -28.29
CA VAL A 895 20.05 4.58 -29.60
C VAL A 895 18.75 3.83 -29.38
N HIS A 896 17.65 4.26 -30.00
CA HIS A 896 16.41 3.49 -30.02
C HIS A 896 16.61 2.20 -30.85
N ILE A 897 16.22 1.05 -30.31
CA ILE A 897 16.43 -0.27 -30.92
C ILE A 897 15.12 -1.05 -31.09
N GLY A 898 15.14 -2.06 -31.94
CA GLY A 898 13.97 -2.91 -32.21
C GLY A 898 13.43 -3.61 -30.95
N LEU A 899 12.12 -3.57 -30.79
CA LEU A 899 11.37 -4.30 -29.77
C LEU A 899 10.11 -4.86 -30.41
N ASP A 900 10.04 -6.19 -30.48
CA ASP A 900 8.86 -6.90 -30.98
C ASP A 900 8.08 -7.49 -29.79
N THR A 901 6.76 -7.52 -29.89
CA THR A 901 5.86 -8.14 -28.90
C THR A 901 5.00 -9.19 -29.57
N ASP A 902 4.85 -10.35 -28.96
CA ASP A 902 4.17 -11.49 -29.58
C ASP A 902 2.62 -11.33 -29.64
N ASP A 903 2.04 -10.32 -28.96
CA ASP A 903 0.59 -10.08 -28.90
C ASP A 903 0.20 -8.57 -28.89
N ASP A 904 -1.06 -8.28 -29.25
CA ASP A 904 -1.73 -6.97 -29.15
C ASP A 904 -2.23 -6.73 -27.71
N THR A 905 -1.29 -6.61 -26.79
CA THR A 905 -1.51 -6.68 -25.33
C THR A 905 -2.04 -5.40 -24.68
N GLY A 906 -2.15 -4.31 -25.47
CA GLY A 906 -2.41 -2.97 -24.92
C GLY A 906 -1.23 -2.36 -24.16
N ILE A 907 -0.09 -3.05 -24.02
CA ILE A 907 1.12 -2.51 -23.37
C ILE A 907 1.95 -1.72 -24.39
N GLU A 908 2.04 -0.42 -24.16
CA GLU A 908 2.96 0.45 -24.91
C GLU A 908 4.41 0.17 -24.49
N ASN A 909 5.30 0.11 -25.46
CA ASN A 909 6.67 -0.34 -25.22
C ASN A 909 7.69 0.35 -26.14
N ILE A 910 8.92 0.44 -25.65
CA ILE A 910 10.07 0.99 -26.38
C ILE A 910 11.38 0.47 -25.76
N ALA A 911 12.43 0.28 -26.57
CA ALA A 911 13.74 -0.18 -26.10
C ALA A 911 14.91 0.70 -26.59
N PHE A 912 15.92 0.90 -25.75
CA PHE A 912 17.11 1.66 -26.05
C PHE A 912 18.39 0.86 -25.78
N LEU A 913 19.43 1.13 -26.54
CA LEU A 913 20.80 0.71 -26.25
C LEU A 913 21.61 1.93 -25.81
N THR A 914 22.08 1.92 -24.56
CA THR A 914 22.88 3.01 -23.99
C THR A 914 24.34 2.96 -24.49
N PRO A 915 25.11 4.07 -24.38
CA PRO A 915 26.54 4.08 -24.70
C PRO A 915 27.37 3.05 -23.92
N ASP A 916 26.92 2.67 -22.73
CA ASP A 916 27.54 1.65 -21.88
C ASP A 916 27.09 0.21 -22.23
N ASN A 917 26.44 0.03 -23.39
CA ASN A 917 25.95 -1.25 -23.92
C ASN A 917 24.88 -1.93 -23.04
N VAL A 918 24.18 -1.15 -22.21
CA VAL A 918 23.01 -1.58 -21.43
C VAL A 918 21.75 -1.41 -22.27
N THR A 919 20.91 -2.44 -22.31
CA THR A 919 19.56 -2.34 -22.89
C THR A 919 18.60 -1.81 -21.82
N VAL A 920 17.83 -0.78 -22.18
CA VAL A 920 16.75 -0.23 -21.37
C VAL A 920 15.45 -0.50 -22.08
N VAL A 921 14.48 -1.09 -21.40
CA VAL A 921 13.13 -1.31 -21.92
C VAL A 921 12.16 -0.56 -21.04
N ILE A 922 11.28 0.23 -21.64
CA ILE A 922 10.26 1.02 -20.95
C ILE A 922 8.91 0.49 -21.41
N LEU A 923 8.07 0.13 -20.43
CA LEU A 923 6.77 -0.52 -20.63
C LEU A 923 5.72 0.30 -19.89
N GLN A 924 4.60 0.58 -20.56
CA GLN A 924 3.48 1.33 -20.00
C GLN A 924 2.19 0.53 -20.20
N ASN A 925 1.58 0.15 -19.08
CA ASN A 925 0.25 -0.41 -19.05
C ASN A 925 -0.78 0.73 -18.94
N ARG A 926 -1.70 0.83 -19.91
CA ARG A 926 -2.81 1.80 -19.89
C ARG A 926 -4.13 1.17 -19.42
N GLU A 927 -4.16 -0.13 -19.20
CA GLU A 927 -5.35 -0.84 -18.76
C GLU A 927 -5.62 -0.59 -17.27
N SER A 928 -6.89 -0.73 -16.88
CA SER A 928 -7.33 -0.57 -15.48
C SER A 928 -7.02 -1.78 -14.59
N HIS A 929 -6.38 -2.81 -15.15
CA HIS A 929 -5.97 -4.02 -14.47
C HIS A 929 -4.46 -4.23 -14.65
N ASP A 930 -3.84 -4.91 -13.69
CA ASP A 930 -2.43 -5.26 -13.78
C ASP A 930 -2.18 -6.17 -15.00
N ALA A 931 -1.01 -6.02 -15.62
CA ALA A 931 -0.52 -6.90 -16.66
C ALA A 931 0.78 -7.54 -16.17
N CYS A 932 0.82 -8.87 -16.13
CA CYS A 932 1.94 -9.61 -15.55
C CYS A 932 2.99 -9.89 -16.63
N ILE A 933 4.16 -9.27 -16.52
CA ILE A 933 5.28 -9.46 -17.46
C ILE A 933 6.26 -10.44 -16.84
N GLN A 934 6.13 -11.72 -17.15
CA GLN A 934 6.96 -12.77 -16.56
C GLN A 934 8.34 -12.92 -17.21
N LYS A 935 8.51 -12.50 -18.48
CA LYS A 935 9.75 -12.78 -19.23
C LYS A 935 10.07 -11.73 -20.29
N LEU A 936 11.24 -11.10 -20.14
CA LEU A 936 11.88 -10.28 -21.18
C LEU A 936 12.98 -11.12 -21.85
N ILE A 937 12.88 -11.38 -23.16
CA ILE A 937 13.90 -12.12 -23.91
C ILE A 937 14.74 -11.13 -24.72
N VAL A 938 16.02 -11.01 -24.38
CA VAL A 938 16.97 -10.22 -25.18
C VAL A 938 17.58 -11.15 -26.23
N VAL A 939 17.14 -11.02 -27.48
CA VAL A 939 17.65 -11.84 -28.58
C VAL A 939 18.92 -11.19 -29.13
N ALA A 940 20.08 -11.61 -28.64
CA ALA A 940 21.35 -11.30 -29.30
C ALA A 940 21.54 -12.23 -30.51
N CYS A 941 21.36 -11.72 -31.73
CA CYS A 941 21.64 -12.47 -32.96
C CYS A 941 23.15 -12.64 -33.20
N ASN A 942 23.82 -13.39 -32.32
CA ASN A 942 25.12 -14.03 -32.55
C ASN A 942 25.23 -15.40 -31.86
N GLY A 943 24.11 -16.13 -31.76
CA GLY A 943 24.09 -17.55 -31.39
C GLY A 943 24.35 -17.85 -29.91
N ALA A 944 24.37 -16.84 -29.05
CA ALA A 944 24.34 -16.99 -27.60
C ALA A 944 23.16 -16.19 -27.06
N THR A 945 22.07 -16.89 -26.76
CA THR A 945 21.02 -16.38 -25.88
C THR A 945 21.68 -16.05 -24.53
N VAL A 946 21.51 -14.82 -24.05
CA VAL A 946 21.82 -14.44 -22.66
C VAL A 946 20.51 -14.30 -21.92
#